data_AF-A0A368NFJ8-F1
#
_entry.id   AF-A0A368NFJ8-F1
#
_cell.length_a   1.000
_cell.length_b   1.000
_cell.length_c   1.000
_cell.angle_alpha   90.00
_cell.angle_beta   90.00
_cell.angle_gamma   90.00
#
_symmetry.space_group_name_H-M   'P 1'
#
loop_
_entity.id
_entity.type
_entity.pdbx_description
1 polymer ?
#
loop_
_entity_poly.entity_id
_entity_poly.type
_entity_poly.pdbx_seq_one_letter_code
_entity_poly.pdbx_strand_id
1 'polypeptide(L)'
;MSSLDTSVLNRVSIKRLTEAVIETAGGSVDRSSPKRWSVTLPPGLASHSNSGVDGRNHSRNTGNDSLDAIASGIEEEHTPRAESETTLVFDPSNEDPEIDDVVVRPGTPFFNSLLDLAREGESVAYVRLGASELQIHEPPIFEVVEPDARITDFEPTGADIALVFHFHVQIESIQSYHEERFETITLDVDSGARLSGLTERLVSHFDTLSRNARPAEPVDIDDATVERLYDSATGILQERVSSDVDELKTDADSAASEREEEIRTLYEQRREELDEELEAQQKEVQKWNRKARNARNKSTRNRYLSKRQEAKQELEQLEAEIEERKEELRKEEQEQISTTTARYAIDVDVISVGTTVVTYDRGHLTVEIEDEERVGETTVVYTPATDTFDSLSCDDCGTEFDPTSPPVVCDDGHVICPACRFECDGCGTLVCGSNPDVSIECEYCGTVECESCQDTCSGCGRVVCAAHRATCSADGNSICTLCGTDCSTCETFYCDDHLLVCETDGEHHCLDHTQECDFCGDPTCTDHLGECVVCDGGFCVGDRNDAVDVDGALCPDHSGYCSHCDGYHTTDDLRTCNVCESTVCNDHSETCSIGGEIACQTHLVTCETDDETVCTTHAIDCSVCGGAHCEEHATTCDACDEAVGTEHVIPCTDCGDRVCPADRYTCEDCGDVFCTKHTATCTDCGERFCYDDLTNCDSCHSWTCDEHLTECCICSGEFCGAHTTACEDCGDDLCTAHAVDCTSCDGVYCEEHVAECDICGDFTCLDDLQSCGVCGDHVCSAHLVWSPHSEATLCVDHAVECSECGAYCAERDADECFVCDALVCPTHATTCEMCGEITCPDDTIACTDCDEPHCPRHTAECHDCGDVFCADHLLDCAGCDSVVCWSDTVDCAADGDVFASSHLEACATCGESFCGGHRDECTICGEIRCEDHVARCAVDDEPYCERHLSSCSLCEDDDGTGAELLCPEHVVSCDVGGESLCTHHARTDPITRDVVCPEHTEPCELCRQEYVPSTIDEGRCETCRALGERTVDVPEEIADGFWSVKGAANDSYLVVYGKRLLGANQLVVLDRTTGDEVDRWKVGVLARLRGVFK
;
A
#
# COMPACT_ATOMS: atom_id res chain seq x y z
N MET A 1 -3.37 -6.23 27.52
CA MET A 1 -1.97 -6.02 27.12
C MET A 1 -1.71 -4.53 27.32
N SER A 2 -1.40 -4.07 28.53
CA SER A 2 -0.06 -3.93 29.14
C SER A 2 0.94 -3.17 28.26
N SER A 3 1.30 -1.97 28.75
CA SER A 3 2.30 -1.00 28.26
C SER A 3 1.96 -0.24 26.98
N LEU A 4 1.16 0.83 27.12
CA LEU A 4 1.40 2.01 26.30
C LEU A 4 2.36 2.91 27.08
N ASP A 5 3.53 3.04 26.48
CA ASP A 5 4.73 3.66 26.99
C ASP A 5 4.47 5.17 27.20
N THR A 6 4.49 5.64 28.44
CA THR A 6 4.46 7.09 28.77
C THR A 6 5.82 7.75 28.49
N SER A 7 6.50 7.31 27.42
CA SER A 7 7.86 7.70 27.03
C SER A 7 7.92 8.55 25.75
N VAL A 8 6.80 9.13 25.30
CA VAL A 8 6.74 9.96 24.07
C VAL A 8 7.22 11.41 24.28
N LEU A 9 7.85 11.68 25.42
CA LEU A 9 8.69 12.86 25.60
C LEU A 9 10.11 12.38 25.90
N ASN A 10 10.95 12.35 24.86
CA ASN A 10 12.38 12.11 25.05
C ASN A 10 12.88 13.15 26.06
N ARG A 11 13.45 12.70 27.19
CA ARG A 11 14.00 13.55 28.28
C ARG A 11 14.94 14.63 27.75
N VAL A 12 15.49 14.37 26.58
CA VAL A 12 16.37 15.22 25.80
C VAL A 12 15.64 16.45 25.23
N SER A 13 14.43 16.27 24.70
CA SER A 13 13.57 17.36 24.20
C SER A 13 13.10 18.30 25.33
N ILE A 14 12.75 17.72 26.49
CA ILE A 14 12.39 18.46 27.71
C ILE A 14 13.51 19.41 28.13
N LYS A 15 14.75 18.91 28.12
CA LYS A 15 15.95 19.68 28.51
C LYS A 15 16.26 20.83 27.55
N ARG A 16 16.15 20.61 26.23
CA ARG A 16 16.33 21.70 25.24
C ARG A 16 15.31 22.80 25.41
N LEU A 17 14.04 22.43 25.48
CA LEU A 17 12.97 23.39 25.64
C LEU A 17 13.22 24.20 26.90
N THR A 18 13.57 23.51 27.99
CA THR A 18 13.89 24.15 29.27
C THR A 18 15.03 25.16 29.16
N GLU A 19 16.13 24.77 28.52
CA GLU A 19 17.29 25.63 28.31
C GLU A 19 17.00 26.81 27.38
N ALA A 20 16.48 26.54 26.18
CA ALA A 20 16.20 27.54 25.16
C ALA A 20 15.22 28.59 25.67
N VAL A 21 14.16 28.17 26.37
CA VAL A 21 13.17 29.08 26.95
C VAL A 21 13.78 29.92 28.08
N ILE A 22 14.56 29.31 28.97
CA ILE A 22 15.24 30.04 30.06
C ILE A 22 16.23 31.05 29.50
N GLU A 23 17.11 30.67 28.57
CA GLU A 23 18.14 31.54 28.01
C GLU A 23 17.56 32.63 27.11
N THR A 24 16.57 32.31 26.27
CA THR A 24 15.89 33.28 25.39
C THR A 24 15.09 34.31 26.20
N ALA A 25 14.52 33.90 27.33
CA ALA A 25 13.83 34.80 28.25
C ALA A 25 14.78 35.54 29.23
N GLY A 26 16.10 35.44 29.04
CA GLY A 26 17.11 36.19 29.81
C GLY A 26 17.59 35.55 31.11
N GLY A 27 17.31 34.27 31.33
CA GLY A 27 17.89 33.43 32.37
C GLY A 27 19.21 32.78 31.95
N SER A 28 19.83 31.98 32.83
CA SER A 28 21.09 31.30 32.54
C SER A 28 21.08 29.86 33.06
N VAL A 29 21.68 28.92 32.33
CA VAL A 29 21.72 27.50 32.70
C VAL A 29 23.16 27.00 32.87
N ASP A 30 23.51 26.50 34.06
CA ASP A 30 24.73 25.73 34.31
C ASP A 30 24.45 24.23 34.17
N ARG A 31 25.16 23.63 33.22
CA ARG A 31 24.99 22.25 32.73
C ARG A 31 26.02 21.30 33.33
N SER A 32 26.73 21.73 34.37
CA SER A 32 27.80 20.98 35.04
C SER A 32 27.37 19.58 35.54
N SER A 33 26.07 19.33 35.72
CA SER A 33 25.52 17.99 36.00
C SER A 33 24.42 17.57 35.01
N PRO A 34 24.47 16.35 34.44
CA PRO A 34 23.50 15.90 33.45
C PRO A 34 22.11 15.57 34.03
N LYS A 35 21.97 15.46 35.36
CA LYS A 35 20.69 15.15 36.03
C LYS A 35 20.11 16.32 36.81
N ARG A 36 20.96 17.32 37.11
CA ARG A 36 20.62 18.49 37.92
C ARG A 36 21.25 19.73 37.28
N TRP A 37 20.47 20.74 36.92
CA TRP A 37 20.98 21.99 36.36
C TRP A 37 20.82 23.12 37.36
N SER A 38 21.88 23.87 37.63
CA SER A 38 21.73 25.12 38.38
C SER A 38 21.32 26.20 37.40
N VAL A 39 20.18 26.85 37.64
CA VAL A 39 19.62 27.82 36.69
C VAL A 39 19.27 29.12 37.40
N THR A 40 19.44 30.22 36.68
CA THR A 40 18.85 31.51 37.04
C THR A 40 17.56 31.64 36.25
N LEU A 41 16.42 31.56 36.93
CA LEU A 41 15.12 31.59 36.26
C LEU A 41 14.75 33.01 35.80
N PRO A 42 14.19 33.15 34.59
CA PRO A 42 13.60 34.41 34.14
C PRO A 42 12.36 34.76 34.99
N PRO A 43 11.93 36.03 35.04
CA PRO A 43 10.85 36.49 35.91
C PRO A 43 9.53 35.71 35.79
N GLY A 44 9.22 35.19 34.59
CA GLY A 44 8.02 34.38 34.33
C GLY A 44 8.05 32.97 34.94
N LEU A 45 9.23 32.43 35.26
CA LEU A 45 9.40 31.09 35.86
C LEU A 45 9.79 31.14 37.34
N ALA A 46 10.23 32.30 37.84
CA ALA A 46 10.74 32.50 39.20
C ALA A 46 9.69 32.41 40.34
N SER A 47 8.39 32.39 40.03
CA SER A 47 7.30 32.28 41.01
C SER A 47 7.15 30.88 41.62
N HIS A 48 7.66 29.84 40.95
CA HIS A 48 7.45 28.43 41.32
C HIS A 48 8.54 27.84 42.23
N SER A 49 9.60 28.59 42.51
CA SER A 49 10.70 28.19 43.40
C SER A 49 10.41 28.42 44.89
N ASN A 50 9.31 29.09 45.26
CA ASN A 50 8.98 29.45 46.66
C ASN A 50 7.81 28.67 47.27
N SER A 51 7.27 27.64 46.62
CA SER A 51 6.14 26.85 47.15
C SER A 51 6.57 25.74 48.12
N GLY A 52 7.33 26.12 49.15
CA GLY A 52 7.43 25.40 50.42
C GLY A 52 7.00 26.36 51.52
N VAL A 53 5.90 26.04 52.22
CA VAL A 53 5.22 26.86 53.26
C VAL A 53 4.07 27.75 52.72
N ASP A 54 2.89 27.15 52.49
CA ASP A 54 1.73 27.40 53.36
C ASP A 54 0.55 26.49 52.99
N GLY A 55 0.10 25.72 53.97
CA GLY A 55 -1.12 24.94 53.87
C GLY A 55 -2.36 25.80 54.11
N ARG A 56 -3.43 25.46 53.39
CA ARG A 56 -4.83 25.90 53.56
C ARG A 56 -5.18 27.28 52.99
N ASN A 57 -5.64 27.30 51.74
CA ASN A 57 -6.91 27.94 51.34
C ASN A 57 -7.21 27.70 49.85
N HIS A 58 -7.90 26.60 49.54
CA HIS A 58 -8.69 26.55 48.30
C HIS A 58 -10.08 27.11 48.61
N SER A 59 -10.26 28.41 48.35
CA SER A 59 -11.58 28.98 48.15
C SER A 59 -11.98 28.78 46.69
N ARG A 60 -13.15 28.17 46.51
CA ARG A 60 -13.85 27.96 45.25
C ARG A 60 -14.10 29.31 44.56
N ASN A 61 -13.78 29.40 43.27
CA ASN A 61 -14.39 30.40 42.39
C ASN A 61 -15.75 29.86 41.93
N THR A 62 -16.81 30.64 42.08
CA THR A 62 -18.22 30.25 41.88
C THR A 62 -18.93 31.09 40.82
N GLY A 63 -18.21 31.67 39.87
CA GLY A 63 -18.80 32.27 38.65
C GLY A 63 -19.88 33.33 38.95
N ASN A 64 -19.56 34.35 39.76
CA ASN A 64 -20.48 35.45 40.02
C ASN A 64 -19.74 36.80 40.15
N ASP A 65 -19.83 37.61 39.09
CA ASP A 65 -19.06 38.85 38.85
C ASP A 65 -19.28 40.00 39.85
N SER A 66 -20.20 39.84 40.81
CA SER A 66 -20.49 40.88 41.81
C SER A 66 -19.71 40.75 43.13
N LEU A 67 -18.93 39.68 43.31
CA LEU A 67 -18.12 39.47 44.53
C LEU A 67 -16.60 39.64 44.31
N ASP A 68 -16.12 39.58 43.06
CA ASP A 68 -14.70 39.81 42.74
C ASP A 68 -14.30 41.29 42.81
N ALA A 69 -15.27 42.20 42.76
CA ALA A 69 -15.03 43.66 42.86
C ALA A 69 -14.64 44.16 44.27
N ILE A 70 -14.63 43.29 45.30
CA ILE A 70 -14.23 43.66 46.68
C ILE A 70 -12.82 43.13 47.04
N ALA A 71 -12.24 42.24 46.22
CA ALA A 71 -10.87 41.75 46.39
C ALA A 71 -9.80 42.63 45.70
N SER A 72 -10.19 43.78 45.13
CA SER A 72 -9.25 44.79 44.63
C SER A 72 -8.97 45.82 45.72
N GLY A 73 -7.96 45.59 46.56
CA GLY A 73 -7.72 46.54 47.65
C GLY A 73 -6.54 46.33 48.57
N ILE A 74 -5.44 45.69 48.14
CA ILE A 74 -4.12 45.85 48.77
C ILE A 74 -3.06 45.73 47.68
N GLU A 75 -2.66 46.87 47.12
CA GLU A 75 -1.36 47.01 46.46
C GLU A 75 -0.30 46.99 47.57
N GLU A 76 0.35 45.85 47.77
CA GLU A 76 1.67 45.83 48.38
C GLU A 76 2.70 45.92 47.26
N GLU A 77 3.41 47.06 47.21
CA GLU A 77 4.61 47.24 46.42
C GLU A 77 5.61 46.11 46.73
N HIS A 78 5.66 45.10 45.86
CA HIS A 78 6.77 44.17 45.81
C HIS A 78 7.78 44.70 44.80
N THR A 79 8.83 45.35 45.32
CA THR A 79 10.09 45.55 44.62
C THR A 79 10.54 44.21 44.00
N PRO A 80 10.86 44.14 42.69
CA PRO A 80 11.31 42.90 42.06
C PRO A 80 12.64 42.51 42.70
N ARG A 81 12.63 41.43 43.47
CA ARG A 81 13.85 40.83 44.00
C ARG A 81 14.42 39.92 42.91
N ALA A 82 15.70 40.14 42.66
CA ALA A 82 16.53 39.54 41.63
C ALA A 82 16.46 38.01 41.57
N GLU A 83 16.55 37.49 40.34
CA GLU A 83 17.26 36.25 39.94
C GLU A 83 17.22 35.15 41.00
N SER A 84 16.17 34.32 40.97
CA SER A 84 16.12 33.12 41.82
C SER A 84 16.99 32.03 41.19
N GLU A 85 18.20 31.85 41.72
CA GLU A 85 18.98 30.62 41.49
C GLU A 85 18.22 29.43 42.07
N THR A 86 18.01 28.39 41.26
CA THR A 86 17.39 27.13 41.70
C THR A 86 18.04 25.95 40.97
N THR A 87 17.69 24.72 41.37
CA THR A 87 18.22 23.50 40.76
C THR A 87 17.09 22.73 40.08
N LEU A 88 17.19 22.54 38.76
CA LEU A 88 16.25 21.74 37.98
C LEU A 88 16.66 20.27 37.97
N VAL A 89 15.76 19.37 38.36
CA VAL A 89 16.01 17.93 38.43
C VAL A 89 15.14 17.18 37.43
N PHE A 90 15.79 16.45 36.51
CA PHE A 90 15.09 15.73 35.43
C PHE A 90 14.84 14.25 35.76
N ASP A 91 15.54 13.68 36.76
CA ASP A 91 15.44 12.26 37.14
C ASP A 91 15.59 11.99 38.65
N PRO A 92 14.51 12.04 39.45
CA PRO A 92 14.51 11.71 40.88
C PRO A 92 14.72 10.22 41.24
N SER A 93 14.91 9.31 40.28
CA SER A 93 14.84 7.86 40.55
C SER A 93 15.93 7.29 41.46
N ASN A 94 17.01 8.03 41.76
CA ASN A 94 18.11 7.54 42.61
C ASN A 94 18.42 8.37 43.87
N GLU A 95 17.84 9.56 44.06
CA GLU A 95 17.95 10.39 45.28
C GLU A 95 16.69 11.25 45.43
N ASP A 96 16.09 11.30 46.65
CA ASP A 96 14.94 12.17 46.91
C ASP A 96 15.32 13.65 46.65
N PRO A 97 14.50 14.42 45.91
CA PRO A 97 14.77 15.84 45.66
C PRO A 97 14.81 16.63 46.98
N GLU A 98 15.73 17.59 47.09
CA GLU A 98 15.78 18.52 48.22
C GLU A 98 14.59 19.49 48.17
N ILE A 99 14.27 20.15 49.29
CA ILE A 99 13.05 20.98 49.44
C ILE A 99 12.97 22.13 48.41
N ASP A 100 14.12 22.59 47.89
CA ASP A 100 14.24 23.69 46.94
C ASP A 100 14.55 23.24 45.49
N ASP A 101 14.56 21.92 45.22
CA ASP A 101 14.76 21.35 43.89
C ASP A 101 13.45 21.37 43.06
N VAL A 102 13.53 21.83 41.82
CA VAL A 102 12.38 21.87 40.90
C VAL A 102 12.44 20.69 39.94
N VAL A 103 11.49 19.77 40.04
CA VAL A 103 11.42 18.59 39.15
C VAL A 103 10.82 18.98 37.81
N VAL A 104 11.54 18.73 36.72
CA VAL A 104 11.12 19.09 35.36
C VAL A 104 10.70 17.84 34.60
N ARG A 105 9.39 17.64 34.50
CA ARG A 105 8.75 16.50 33.80
C ARG A 105 7.42 16.92 33.15
N PRO A 106 6.94 16.19 32.14
CA PRO A 106 5.65 16.46 31.52
C PRO A 106 4.53 16.40 32.58
N GLY A 107 3.61 17.36 32.54
CA GLY A 107 2.53 17.50 33.53
C GLY A 107 2.93 18.14 34.87
N THR A 108 4.19 18.56 35.07
CA THR A 108 4.57 19.35 36.25
C THR A 108 4.22 20.83 36.07
N PRO A 109 3.82 21.57 37.13
CA PRO A 109 3.48 22.99 37.01
C PRO A 109 4.59 23.83 36.40
N PHE A 110 5.84 23.56 36.77
CA PHE A 110 7.00 24.25 36.21
C PHE A 110 7.18 23.98 34.71
N PHE A 111 7.02 22.73 34.26
CA PHE A 111 7.14 22.39 32.84
C PHE A 111 5.99 23.00 32.02
N ASN A 112 4.78 23.09 32.58
CA ASN A 112 3.66 23.77 31.91
C ASN A 112 3.90 25.29 31.79
N SER A 113 4.39 25.95 32.84
CA SER A 113 4.78 27.36 32.77
C SER A 113 5.95 27.61 31.82
N LEU A 114 6.81 26.61 31.64
CA LEU A 114 7.89 26.63 30.67
C LEU A 114 7.40 26.51 29.24
N LEU A 115 6.40 25.65 28.99
CA LEU A 115 5.70 25.57 27.70
C LEU A 115 4.94 26.88 27.40
N ASP A 116 4.29 27.48 28.38
CA ASP A 116 3.61 28.78 28.22
C ASP A 116 4.58 29.91 27.89
N LEU A 117 5.77 29.94 28.51
CA LEU A 117 6.79 30.91 28.17
C LEU A 117 7.43 30.64 26.79
N ALA A 118 7.52 29.38 26.36
CA ALA A 118 7.94 29.01 25.00
C ALA A 118 6.93 29.46 23.94
N ARG A 119 5.63 29.37 24.24
CA ARG A 119 4.53 29.82 23.36
C ARG A 119 4.57 31.32 23.07
N GLU A 120 5.25 32.13 23.88
CA GLU A 120 5.35 33.58 23.72
C GLU A 120 6.62 34.04 22.96
N GLY A 121 7.56 33.15 22.60
CA GLY A 121 8.81 33.54 21.93
C GLY A 121 9.30 32.57 20.84
N GLU A 122 9.47 33.08 19.62
CA GLU A 122 10.14 32.36 18.52
C GLU A 122 11.65 32.23 18.82
N SER A 123 12.10 31.07 19.29
CA SER A 123 13.53 30.82 19.50
C SER A 123 14.17 30.23 18.23
N VAL A 124 15.22 30.90 17.73
CA VAL A 124 16.04 30.42 16.60
C VAL A 124 17.40 29.97 17.13
N ALA A 125 17.75 28.71 16.92
CA ALA A 125 19.03 28.13 17.31
C ALA A 125 19.93 27.88 16.08
N TYR A 126 21.25 27.98 16.25
CA TYR A 126 22.23 27.75 15.17
C TYR A 126 23.20 26.64 15.55
N VAL A 127 23.28 25.59 14.72
CA VAL A 127 24.11 24.40 14.94
C VAL A 127 24.98 24.16 13.72
N ARG A 128 26.27 23.86 13.93
CA ARG A 128 27.15 23.36 12.88
C ARG A 128 27.48 21.89 13.10
N LEU A 129 27.32 21.07 12.07
CA LEU A 129 27.67 19.66 12.04
C LEU A 129 28.81 19.44 11.05
N GLY A 130 30.04 19.48 11.56
CA GLY A 130 31.23 19.16 10.78
C GLY A 130 31.61 17.69 10.85
N ALA A 131 32.53 17.28 9.99
CA ALA A 131 33.06 15.91 9.99
C ALA A 131 33.80 15.53 11.29
N SER A 132 34.26 16.51 12.07
CA SER A 132 34.85 16.28 13.40
C SER A 132 33.82 15.92 14.48
N GLU A 133 32.56 16.29 14.27
CA GLU A 133 31.46 16.08 15.19
C GLU A 133 30.61 14.85 14.84
N LEU A 134 30.78 14.31 13.63
CA LEU A 134 30.00 13.20 13.07
C LEU A 134 30.88 11.98 12.81
N GLN A 135 30.29 10.79 12.94
CA GLN A 135 30.92 9.56 12.46
C GLN A 135 30.87 9.53 10.94
N ILE A 136 32.02 9.28 10.32
CA ILE A 136 32.18 9.08 8.87
C ILE A 136 31.98 7.59 8.59
N HIS A 137 31.15 7.29 7.59
CA HIS A 137 30.83 5.93 7.17
C HIS A 137 31.51 5.56 5.85
N GLU A 138 31.67 4.26 5.61
CA GLU A 138 32.19 3.72 4.35
C GLU A 138 31.06 3.66 3.30
N PRO A 139 31.38 3.85 2.00
CA PRO A 139 30.38 3.70 0.94
C PRO A 139 29.73 2.30 0.93
N PRO A 140 28.40 2.18 0.74
CA PRO A 140 27.67 0.91 0.87
C PRO A 140 28.15 -0.22 -0.04
N ILE A 141 28.75 0.10 -1.19
CA ILE A 141 29.27 -0.89 -2.13
C ILE A 141 30.34 -1.80 -1.50
N PHE A 142 31.11 -1.28 -0.53
CA PHE A 142 32.15 -2.04 0.16
C PHE A 142 31.61 -2.96 1.26
N GLU A 143 30.33 -2.83 1.65
CA GLU A 143 29.70 -3.80 2.55
C GLU A 143 29.34 -5.11 1.82
N VAL A 144 29.20 -5.06 0.49
CA VAL A 144 28.68 -6.16 -0.35
C VAL A 144 29.79 -6.88 -1.12
N VAL A 145 30.93 -6.22 -1.33
CA VAL A 145 32.04 -6.72 -2.14
C VAL A 145 33.26 -7.00 -1.23
N GLU A 146 34.09 -7.99 -1.58
CA GLU A 146 35.24 -8.47 -0.79
C GLU A 146 36.58 -7.67 -0.85
N PRO A 147 36.81 -6.53 -1.55
CA PRO A 147 38.06 -5.80 -1.37
C PRO A 147 38.11 -5.12 0.00
N ASP A 148 39.28 -5.16 0.64
CA ASP A 148 39.53 -4.48 1.91
C ASP A 148 39.60 -2.96 1.64
N ALA A 149 38.50 -2.24 1.86
CA ALA A 149 38.43 -0.79 1.73
C ALA A 149 38.70 -0.10 3.08
N ARG A 150 39.38 1.04 3.05
CA ARG A 150 39.60 1.87 4.24
C ARG A 150 39.46 3.35 3.92
N ILE A 151 38.81 4.08 4.82
CA ILE A 151 38.73 5.55 4.74
C ILE A 151 40.07 6.14 5.17
N THR A 152 40.69 6.97 4.32
CA THR A 152 41.96 7.63 4.63
C THR A 152 41.76 9.07 5.11
N ASP A 153 40.92 9.85 4.43
CA ASP A 153 40.66 11.25 4.78
C ASP A 153 39.29 11.76 4.31
N PHE A 154 38.83 12.86 4.91
CA PHE A 154 37.67 13.62 4.45
C PHE A 154 38.01 15.11 4.35
N GLU A 155 37.93 15.65 3.14
CA GLU A 155 38.18 17.07 2.86
C GLU A 155 36.86 17.83 2.63
N PRO A 156 36.46 18.74 3.55
CA PRO A 156 35.25 19.55 3.36
C PRO A 156 35.46 20.57 2.23
N THR A 157 34.61 20.54 1.21
CA THR A 157 34.65 21.46 0.06
C THR A 157 33.60 22.56 0.13
N GLY A 158 32.51 22.32 0.86
CA GLY A 158 31.42 23.26 1.05
C GLY A 158 30.64 22.97 2.33
N ALA A 159 29.62 23.79 2.57
CA ALA A 159 28.64 23.56 3.63
C ALA A 159 27.25 23.90 3.12
N ASP A 160 26.31 23.02 3.39
CA ASP A 160 24.90 23.19 3.06
C ASP A 160 24.13 23.62 4.32
N ILE A 161 22.92 24.14 4.14
CA ILE A 161 22.09 24.68 5.22
C ILE A 161 20.73 23.98 5.21
N ALA A 162 20.30 23.52 6.37
CA ALA A 162 18.97 23.00 6.60
C ALA A 162 18.23 23.78 7.69
N LEU A 163 16.92 23.88 7.55
CA LEU A 163 16.01 24.34 8.59
C LEU A 163 15.33 23.15 9.26
N VAL A 164 15.43 23.11 10.58
CA VAL A 164 14.77 22.12 11.42
C VAL A 164 13.64 22.80 12.17
N PHE A 165 12.41 22.40 11.87
CA PHE A 165 11.22 22.85 12.58
C PHE A 165 10.85 21.86 13.67
N HIS A 166 10.63 22.37 14.87
CA HIS A 166 10.16 21.59 16.01
C HIS A 166 8.71 21.94 16.30
N PHE A 167 7.83 20.95 16.26
CA PHE A 167 6.41 21.09 16.52
C PHE A 167 6.01 20.33 17.77
N HIS A 168 5.07 20.90 18.52
CA HIS A 168 4.33 20.21 19.57
C HIS A 168 2.92 19.95 19.05
N VAL A 169 2.54 18.68 19.00
CA VAL A 169 1.22 18.25 18.55
C VAL A 169 0.46 17.74 19.75
N GLN A 170 -0.71 18.32 20.00
CA GLN A 170 -1.63 17.94 21.05
C GLN A 170 -2.96 17.51 20.41
N ILE A 171 -3.39 16.29 20.68
CA ILE A 171 -4.65 15.74 20.19
C ILE A 171 -5.56 15.53 21.40
N GLU A 172 -6.71 16.21 21.40
CA GLU A 172 -7.70 16.12 22.48
C GLU A 172 -8.97 15.39 22.02
N SER A 173 -9.40 14.42 22.83
CA SER A 173 -10.65 13.69 22.62
C SER A 173 -11.38 13.44 23.94
N ILE A 174 -12.72 13.32 23.90
CA ILE A 174 -13.54 13.05 25.09
C ILE A 174 -13.30 11.65 25.66
N GLN A 175 -12.77 10.70 24.89
CA GLN A 175 -12.53 9.33 25.34
C GLN A 175 -11.29 9.17 26.25
N SER A 176 -10.86 10.23 26.95
CA SER A 176 -9.71 10.22 27.87
C SER A 176 -8.35 9.90 27.23
N TYR A 177 -8.27 9.89 25.90
CA TYR A 177 -7.01 9.91 25.16
C TYR A 177 -6.61 11.36 24.90
N HIS A 178 -5.67 11.84 25.72
CA HIS A 178 -4.83 12.99 25.41
C HIS A 178 -3.50 12.45 24.90
N GLU A 179 -3.19 12.69 23.64
CA GLU A 179 -1.89 12.34 23.07
C GLU A 179 -1.09 13.61 22.78
N GLU A 180 0.08 13.72 23.42
CA GLU A 180 1.02 14.81 23.24
C GLU A 180 2.33 14.23 22.69
N ARG A 181 2.85 14.81 21.60
CA ARG A 181 4.15 14.40 21.05
C ARG A 181 4.87 15.56 20.37
N PHE A 182 6.19 15.40 20.29
CA PHE A 182 7.07 16.35 19.62
C PHE A 182 7.49 15.80 18.27
N GLU A 183 7.18 16.57 17.23
CA GLU A 183 7.58 16.25 15.87
C GLU A 183 8.73 17.16 15.44
N THR A 184 9.69 16.59 14.73
CA THR A 184 10.81 17.34 14.17
C THR A 184 10.92 17.04 12.69
N ILE A 185 11.05 18.10 11.90
CA ILE A 185 11.10 18.03 10.44
C ILE A 185 12.28 18.87 9.98
N THR A 186 13.22 18.25 9.26
CA THR A 186 14.39 18.92 8.69
C THR A 186 14.25 19.02 7.19
N LEU A 187 14.40 20.24 6.67
CA LEU A 187 14.34 20.54 5.24
C LEU A 187 15.62 21.24 4.80
N ASP A 188 16.13 20.86 3.64
CA ASP A 188 17.23 21.57 2.97
C ASP A 188 16.76 22.96 2.50
N VAL A 189 17.58 23.99 2.69
CA VAL A 189 17.17 25.38 2.39
C VAL A 189 17.05 25.62 0.87
N ASP A 190 17.99 25.10 0.10
CA ASP A 190 18.10 25.38 -1.34
C ASP A 190 17.12 24.53 -2.15
N SER A 191 17.08 23.22 -1.90
CA SER A 191 16.22 22.28 -2.64
C SER A 191 14.82 22.15 -2.05
N GLY A 192 14.63 22.45 -0.76
CA GLY A 192 13.40 22.13 -0.03
C GLY A 192 13.19 20.64 0.23
N ALA A 193 14.18 19.79 -0.07
CA ALA A 193 14.08 18.35 0.14
C ALA A 193 14.00 18.00 1.63
N ARG A 194 13.22 16.96 1.95
CA ARG A 194 13.13 16.42 3.30
C ARG A 194 14.38 15.62 3.64
N LEU A 195 15.10 16.05 4.67
CA LEU A 195 16.30 15.38 5.17
C LEU A 195 15.97 14.48 6.37
N SER A 196 15.33 13.34 6.12
CA SER A 196 14.93 12.39 7.18
C SER A 196 16.13 11.82 7.94
N GLY A 197 17.19 11.40 7.24
CA GLY A 197 18.42 10.90 7.88
C GLY A 197 19.05 11.92 8.82
N LEU A 198 19.06 13.20 8.42
CA LEU A 198 19.54 14.29 9.28
C LEU A 198 18.62 14.51 10.48
N THR A 199 17.30 14.43 10.29
CA THR A 199 16.31 14.51 11.37
C THR A 199 16.55 13.42 12.42
N GLU A 200 16.68 12.17 11.98
CA GLU A 200 16.89 11.01 12.85
C GLU A 200 18.20 11.11 13.62
N ARG A 201 19.30 11.50 12.95
CA ARG A 201 20.61 11.67 13.60
C ARG A 201 20.59 12.83 14.60
N LEU A 202 19.95 13.94 14.25
CA LEU A 202 19.83 15.10 15.14
C LEU A 202 19.01 14.75 16.39
N VAL A 203 17.93 13.98 16.26
CA VAL A 203 17.13 13.47 17.39
C VAL A 203 17.91 12.42 18.20
N SER A 204 18.62 11.50 17.54
CA SER A 204 19.32 10.37 18.18
C SER A 204 20.59 10.76 18.92
N HIS A 205 21.37 11.69 18.38
CA HIS A 205 22.68 12.11 18.94
C HIS A 205 22.63 13.46 19.66
N PHE A 206 21.43 13.93 19.98
CA PHE A 206 21.18 15.27 20.48
C PHE A 206 21.94 15.63 21.78
N ASP A 207 22.04 14.72 22.76
CA ASP A 207 22.73 14.96 24.04
C ASP A 207 24.25 15.18 23.84
N THR A 208 24.82 14.55 22.81
CA THR A 208 26.22 14.70 22.42
C THR A 208 26.44 16.00 21.64
N LEU A 209 25.55 16.28 20.67
CA LEU A 209 25.61 17.50 19.86
C LEU A 209 25.39 18.75 20.72
N SER A 210 24.52 18.73 21.72
CA SER A 210 24.31 19.89 22.62
C SER A 210 25.50 20.26 23.49
N ARG A 211 26.35 19.29 23.81
CA ARG A 211 27.53 19.50 24.66
C ARG A 211 28.75 19.90 23.85
N ASN A 212 28.83 19.46 22.59
CA ASN A 212 30.03 19.55 21.76
C ASN A 212 29.86 20.45 20.52
N ALA A 213 28.64 20.78 20.11
CA ALA A 213 28.41 21.64 18.96
C ALA A 213 28.90 23.06 19.24
N ARG A 214 29.65 23.60 18.29
CA ARG A 214 29.99 25.02 18.28
C ARG A 214 28.74 25.80 17.84
N PRO A 215 28.39 26.92 18.51
CA PRO A 215 27.37 27.80 17.99
C PRO A 215 27.79 28.25 16.59
N ALA A 216 26.96 27.96 15.58
CA ALA A 216 27.23 28.40 14.22
C ALA A 216 27.03 29.93 14.12
N GLU A 217 27.72 30.56 13.16
CA GLU A 217 27.44 31.96 12.87
C GLU A 217 26.02 32.09 12.30
N PRO A 218 25.28 33.17 12.63
CA PRO A 218 23.97 33.39 12.07
C PRO A 218 24.04 33.45 10.55
N VAL A 219 23.27 32.60 9.88
CA VAL A 219 23.11 32.65 8.43
C VAL A 219 21.85 33.45 8.10
N ASP A 220 21.96 34.34 7.12
CA ASP A 220 20.86 35.16 6.62
C ASP A 220 20.07 34.35 5.58
N ILE A 221 18.84 33.95 5.93
CA ILE A 221 17.90 33.23 5.06
C ILE A 221 16.72 34.17 4.85
N ASP A 222 16.29 34.35 3.60
CA ASP A 222 15.19 35.27 3.31
C ASP A 222 13.86 34.76 3.85
N ASP A 223 13.01 35.69 4.30
CA ASP A 223 11.71 35.38 4.93
C ASP A 223 10.81 34.53 4.02
N ALA A 224 10.84 34.74 2.70
CA ALA A 224 9.99 33.98 1.77
C ALA A 224 10.43 32.50 1.66
N THR A 225 11.74 32.23 1.75
CA THR A 225 12.27 30.88 1.85
C THR A 225 11.88 30.20 3.16
N VAL A 226 11.93 30.93 4.28
CA VAL A 226 11.51 30.39 5.59
C VAL A 226 10.02 30.05 5.59
N GLU A 227 9.15 30.94 5.09
CA GLU A 227 7.69 30.72 4.99
C GLU A 227 7.37 29.49 4.15
N ARG A 228 7.96 29.38 2.95
CA ARG A 228 7.78 28.22 2.05
C ARG A 228 8.17 26.91 2.72
N LEU A 229 9.30 26.90 3.44
CA LEU A 229 9.78 25.70 4.12
C LEU A 229 8.95 25.37 5.36
N TYR A 230 8.45 26.38 6.08
CA TYR A 230 7.52 26.20 7.20
C TYR A 230 6.18 25.59 6.74
N ASP A 231 5.63 26.07 5.63
CA ASP A 231 4.41 25.51 5.03
C ASP A 231 4.64 24.07 4.58
N SER A 232 5.78 23.78 3.94
CA SER A 232 6.16 22.42 3.56
C SER A 232 6.32 21.51 4.77
N ALA A 233 6.91 22.00 5.86
CA ALA A 233 7.06 21.25 7.11
C ALA A 233 5.69 20.99 7.76
N THR A 234 4.78 21.96 7.71
CA THR A 234 3.41 21.81 8.22
C THR A 234 2.62 20.77 7.40
N GLY A 235 2.77 20.75 6.07
CA GLY A 235 2.17 19.71 5.23
C GLY A 235 2.69 18.31 5.55
N ILE A 236 4.01 18.16 5.74
CA ILE A 236 4.61 16.87 6.17
C ILE A 236 4.11 16.46 7.56
N LEU A 237 3.93 17.43 8.47
CA LEU A 237 3.39 17.16 9.80
C LEU A 237 1.95 16.66 9.73
N GLN A 238 1.11 17.27 8.90
CA GLN A 238 -0.27 16.83 8.68
C GLN A 238 -0.33 15.39 8.18
N GLU A 239 0.52 15.02 7.22
CA GLU A 239 0.62 13.65 6.71
C GLU A 239 1.02 12.64 7.81
N ARG A 240 1.95 13.00 8.69
CA ARG A 240 2.39 12.11 9.78
C ARG A 240 1.32 11.88 10.84
N VAL A 241 0.49 12.89 11.10
CA VAL A 241 -0.51 12.88 12.19
C VAL A 241 -1.88 12.42 11.69
N SER A 242 -2.13 12.43 10.38
CA SER A 242 -3.45 12.10 9.81
C SER A 242 -3.91 10.70 10.16
N SER A 243 -3.02 9.69 10.10
CA SER A 243 -3.39 8.30 10.42
C SER A 243 -3.94 8.17 11.84
N ASP A 244 -3.31 8.80 12.82
CA ASP A 244 -3.72 8.71 14.22
C ASP A 244 -4.98 9.54 14.47
N VAL A 245 -5.13 10.68 13.78
CA VAL A 245 -6.35 11.50 13.84
C VAL A 245 -7.53 10.79 13.20
N ASP A 246 -7.34 10.10 12.08
CA ASP A 246 -8.39 9.36 11.37
C ASP A 246 -8.86 8.14 12.18
N GLU A 247 -7.94 7.45 12.85
CA GLU A 247 -8.27 6.37 13.79
C GLU A 247 -9.12 6.91 14.96
N LEU A 248 -8.63 7.94 15.64
CA LEU A 248 -9.37 8.56 16.75
C LEU A 248 -10.73 9.10 16.30
N LYS A 249 -10.81 9.66 15.09
CA LYS A 249 -12.05 10.20 14.51
C LYS A 249 -13.06 9.10 14.25
N THR A 250 -12.61 7.97 13.69
CA THR A 250 -13.47 6.81 13.46
C THR A 250 -14.08 6.31 14.78
N ASP A 251 -13.27 6.21 15.83
CA ASP A 251 -13.72 5.81 17.17
C ASP A 251 -14.68 6.83 17.79
N ALA A 252 -14.38 8.13 17.63
CA ALA A 252 -15.20 9.22 18.14
C ALA A 252 -16.56 9.31 17.40
N ASP A 253 -16.56 9.18 16.08
CA ASP A 253 -17.77 9.20 15.23
C ASP A 253 -18.65 7.96 15.49
N SER A 254 -18.03 6.79 15.71
CA SER A 254 -18.74 5.57 16.11
C SER A 254 -19.45 5.75 17.46
N ALA A 255 -18.72 6.24 18.47
CA ALA A 255 -19.28 6.51 19.78
C ALA A 255 -20.33 7.64 19.76
N ALA A 256 -20.14 8.67 18.93
CA ALA A 256 -21.13 9.73 18.73
C ALA A 256 -22.40 9.17 18.10
N SER A 257 -22.28 8.31 17.07
CA SER A 257 -23.41 7.69 16.38
C SER A 257 -24.23 6.80 17.31
N GLU A 258 -23.59 5.98 18.14
CA GLU A 258 -24.26 5.18 19.17
C GLU A 258 -25.06 6.07 20.13
N ARG A 259 -24.48 7.20 20.57
CA ARG A 259 -25.17 8.16 21.44
C ARG A 259 -26.30 8.90 20.74
N GLU A 260 -26.14 9.24 19.47
CA GLU A 260 -27.20 9.85 18.68
C GLU A 260 -28.39 8.90 18.50
N GLU A 261 -28.13 7.61 18.29
CA GLU A 261 -29.18 6.58 18.18
C GLU A 261 -29.90 6.37 19.52
N GLU A 262 -29.17 6.34 20.65
CA GLU A 262 -29.77 6.34 21.98
C GLU A 262 -30.69 7.55 22.20
N ILE A 263 -30.26 8.74 21.76
CA ILE A 263 -31.05 9.98 21.85
C ILE A 263 -32.30 9.88 20.96
N ARG A 264 -32.17 9.50 19.69
CA ARG A 264 -33.29 9.35 18.75
C ARG A 264 -34.34 8.37 19.31
N THR A 265 -33.89 7.21 19.78
CA THR A 265 -34.75 6.18 20.38
C THR A 265 -35.52 6.73 21.59
N LEU A 266 -34.85 7.45 22.51
CA LEU A 266 -35.48 8.07 23.68
C LEU A 266 -36.58 9.07 23.27
N TYR A 267 -36.32 9.93 22.28
CA TYR A 267 -37.28 10.93 21.83
C TYR A 267 -38.41 10.32 20.99
N GLU A 268 -38.15 9.26 20.23
CA GLU A 268 -39.17 8.48 19.54
C GLU A 268 -40.15 7.84 20.53
N GLN A 269 -39.64 7.13 21.55
CA GLN A 269 -40.47 6.57 22.61
C GLN A 269 -41.37 7.64 23.27
N ARG A 270 -40.84 8.83 23.56
CA ARG A 270 -41.64 9.93 24.12
C ARG A 270 -42.72 10.44 23.17
N ARG A 271 -42.51 10.39 21.84
CA ARG A 271 -43.53 10.77 20.85
C ARG A 271 -44.61 9.70 20.74
N GLU A 272 -44.25 8.43 20.84
CA GLU A 272 -45.17 7.29 20.87
C GLU A 272 -46.07 7.35 22.11
N GLU A 273 -45.53 7.66 23.30
CA GLU A 273 -46.32 7.87 24.51
C GLU A 273 -47.43 8.93 24.30
N LEU A 274 -47.16 9.98 23.53
CA LEU A 274 -48.18 10.98 23.17
C LEU A 274 -49.21 10.43 22.16
N ASP A 275 -48.80 9.59 21.20
CA ASP A 275 -49.75 8.93 20.30
C ASP A 275 -50.69 7.98 21.04
N GLU A 276 -50.20 7.26 22.04
CA GLU A 276 -51.02 6.41 22.91
C GLU A 276 -52.08 7.22 23.66
N GLU A 277 -51.76 8.44 24.13
CA GLU A 277 -52.73 9.35 24.74
C GLU A 277 -53.83 9.77 23.75
N LEU A 278 -53.48 10.07 22.49
CA LEU A 278 -54.45 10.36 21.44
C LEU A 278 -55.35 9.17 21.17
N GLU A 279 -54.78 7.97 21.02
CA GLU A 279 -55.54 6.75 20.80
C GLU A 279 -56.53 6.46 21.94
N ALA A 280 -56.10 6.62 23.19
CA ALA A 280 -56.94 6.42 24.36
C ALA A 280 -58.15 7.36 24.33
N GLN A 281 -57.93 8.64 23.97
CA GLN A 281 -59.00 9.63 23.87
C GLN A 281 -59.94 9.35 22.67
N GLN A 282 -59.40 8.88 21.54
CA GLN A 282 -60.20 8.40 20.41
C GLN A 282 -61.08 7.21 20.79
N LYS A 283 -60.54 6.24 21.55
CA LYS A 283 -61.28 5.08 22.08
C LYS A 283 -62.44 5.53 22.99
N GLU A 284 -62.27 6.59 23.79
CA GLU A 284 -63.35 7.20 24.58
C GLU A 284 -64.46 7.81 23.69
N VAL A 285 -64.11 8.53 22.61
CA VAL A 285 -65.10 9.04 21.64
C VAL A 285 -65.90 7.90 21.02
N GLN A 286 -65.23 6.81 20.62
CA GLN A 286 -65.86 5.62 20.06
C GLN A 286 -66.80 4.93 21.06
N LYS A 287 -66.40 4.82 22.33
CA LYS A 287 -67.21 4.28 23.43
C LYS A 287 -68.51 5.05 23.60
N TRP A 288 -68.47 6.39 23.62
CA TRP A 288 -69.69 7.21 23.70
C TRP A 288 -70.56 7.10 22.44
N ASN A 289 -69.94 6.95 21.27
CA ASN A 289 -70.66 6.70 20.01
C ASN A 289 -71.44 5.37 20.04
N ARG A 290 -70.80 4.29 20.51
CA ARG A 290 -71.40 2.96 20.70
C ARG A 290 -72.56 3.01 21.70
N LYS A 291 -72.37 3.67 22.85
CA LYS A 291 -73.41 3.86 23.88
C LYS A 291 -74.60 4.68 23.36
N ALA A 292 -74.37 5.71 22.54
CA ALA A 292 -75.43 6.51 21.92
C ALA A 292 -76.27 5.69 20.91
N ARG A 293 -75.63 4.86 20.08
CA ARG A 293 -76.29 3.98 19.10
C ARG A 293 -77.21 2.95 19.76
N ASN A 294 -76.76 2.35 20.87
CA ASN A 294 -77.48 1.27 21.56
C ASN A 294 -78.58 1.76 22.53
N ALA A 295 -78.71 3.08 22.74
CA ALA A 295 -79.69 3.62 23.70
C ALA A 295 -81.14 3.51 23.19
N ARG A 296 -82.01 2.82 23.97
CA ARG A 296 -83.43 2.59 23.67
C ARG A 296 -84.35 3.81 23.89
N ASN A 297 -83.92 4.78 24.70
CA ASN A 297 -84.68 5.99 25.08
C ASN A 297 -84.02 7.26 24.52
N LYS A 298 -84.83 8.17 23.97
CA LYS A 298 -84.40 9.48 23.44
C LYS A 298 -83.63 10.34 24.45
N SER A 299 -84.05 10.40 25.72
CA SER A 299 -83.38 11.17 26.77
C SER A 299 -81.98 10.63 27.09
N THR A 300 -81.82 9.30 27.18
CA THR A 300 -80.53 8.64 27.40
C THR A 300 -79.60 8.81 26.21
N ARG A 301 -80.13 8.72 24.97
CA ARG A 301 -79.38 8.97 23.74
C ARG A 301 -78.84 10.40 23.68
N ASN A 302 -79.65 11.40 24.01
CA ASN A 302 -79.20 12.80 24.04
C ASN A 302 -78.10 13.03 25.06
N ARG A 303 -78.16 12.38 26.23
CA ARG A 303 -77.09 12.45 27.25
C ARG A 303 -75.76 11.87 26.72
N TYR A 304 -75.79 10.74 26.02
CA TYR A 304 -74.57 10.16 25.42
C TYR A 304 -74.05 10.96 24.23
N LEU A 305 -74.92 11.63 23.47
CA LEU A 305 -74.49 12.55 22.41
C LEU A 305 -73.78 13.79 22.99
N SER A 306 -74.25 14.33 24.13
CA SER A 306 -73.55 15.40 24.87
C SER A 306 -72.16 14.94 25.29
N LYS A 307 -72.08 13.79 25.99
CA LYS A 307 -70.80 13.20 26.42
C LYS A 307 -69.84 12.90 25.27
N ARG A 308 -70.36 12.47 24.12
CA ARG A 308 -69.56 12.29 22.90
C ARG A 308 -69.01 13.61 22.38
N GLN A 309 -69.80 14.68 22.44
CA GLN A 309 -69.37 15.99 21.97
C GLN A 309 -68.33 16.62 22.90
N GLU A 310 -68.49 16.43 24.22
CA GLU A 310 -67.47 16.77 25.22
C GLU A 310 -66.16 16.01 24.93
N ALA A 311 -66.21 14.68 24.79
CA ALA A 311 -65.02 13.87 24.48
C ALA A 311 -64.36 14.24 23.13
N LYS A 312 -65.15 14.69 22.13
CA LYS A 312 -64.60 15.18 20.85
C LYS A 312 -63.89 16.51 20.98
N GLN A 313 -64.41 17.43 21.80
CA GLN A 313 -63.76 18.71 22.07
C GLN A 313 -62.47 18.50 22.85
N GLU A 314 -62.48 17.57 23.82
CA GLU A 314 -61.28 17.15 24.54
C GLU A 314 -60.26 16.52 23.58
N LEU A 315 -60.69 15.70 22.61
CA LEU A 315 -59.80 15.14 21.59
C LEU A 315 -59.19 16.24 20.68
N GLU A 316 -60.00 17.16 20.15
CA GLU A 316 -59.50 18.26 19.30
C GLU A 316 -58.51 19.16 20.06
N GLN A 317 -58.73 19.36 21.36
CA GLN A 317 -57.79 20.10 22.21
C GLN A 317 -56.50 19.32 22.45
N LEU A 318 -56.61 18.03 22.77
CA LEU A 318 -55.48 17.14 23.02
C LEU A 318 -54.61 16.95 21.76
N GLU A 319 -55.23 16.82 20.58
CA GLU A 319 -54.54 16.78 19.27
C GLU A 319 -53.67 18.03 19.06
N ALA A 320 -54.18 19.22 19.36
CA ALA A 320 -53.41 20.45 19.22
C ALA A 320 -52.26 20.55 20.24
N GLU A 321 -52.51 20.17 21.50
CA GLU A 321 -51.49 20.18 22.58
C GLU A 321 -50.36 19.16 22.30
N ILE A 322 -50.71 17.98 21.77
CA ILE A 322 -49.75 16.92 21.43
C ILE A 322 -48.92 17.28 20.20
N GLU A 323 -49.52 17.86 19.16
CA GLU A 323 -48.76 18.35 17.99
C GLU A 323 -47.73 19.41 18.40
N GLU A 324 -48.11 20.36 19.26
CA GLU A 324 -47.18 21.36 19.80
C GLU A 324 -46.06 20.69 20.60
N ARG A 325 -46.39 19.73 21.48
CA ARG A 325 -45.38 19.03 22.29
C ARG A 325 -44.44 18.16 21.45
N LYS A 326 -44.93 17.49 20.41
CA LYS A 326 -44.11 16.72 19.48
C LYS A 326 -43.11 17.60 18.75
N GLU A 327 -43.50 18.81 18.37
CA GLU A 327 -42.59 19.77 17.74
C GLU A 327 -41.51 20.29 18.69
N GLU A 328 -41.86 20.54 19.96
CA GLU A 328 -40.87 20.84 21.01
C GLU A 328 -39.86 19.70 21.18
N LEU A 329 -40.34 18.46 21.25
CA LEU A 329 -39.49 17.28 21.38
C LEU A 329 -38.54 17.12 20.19
N ARG A 330 -38.99 17.37 18.94
CA ARG A 330 -38.11 17.36 17.75
C ARG A 330 -37.00 18.40 17.84
N LYS A 331 -37.31 19.59 18.36
CA LYS A 331 -36.33 20.65 18.53
C LYS A 331 -35.31 20.33 19.64
N GLU A 332 -35.79 19.82 20.77
CA GLU A 332 -34.94 19.34 21.88
C GLU A 332 -34.02 18.20 21.43
N GLU A 333 -34.53 17.24 20.64
CA GLU A 333 -33.78 16.16 20.01
C GLU A 333 -32.64 16.69 19.14
N GLN A 334 -32.93 17.61 18.22
CA GLN A 334 -31.93 18.19 17.32
C GLN A 334 -30.85 18.98 18.08
N GLU A 335 -31.23 19.71 19.13
CA GLU A 335 -30.28 20.43 19.99
C GLU A 335 -29.37 19.47 20.77
N GLN A 336 -29.92 18.38 21.30
CA GLN A 336 -29.15 17.34 22.00
C GLN A 336 -28.18 16.60 21.07
N ILE A 337 -28.63 16.24 19.87
CA ILE A 337 -27.77 15.63 18.84
C ILE A 337 -26.63 16.58 18.51
N SER A 338 -26.91 17.84 18.15
CA SER A 338 -25.86 18.81 17.80
C SER A 338 -24.85 19.07 18.93
N THR A 339 -25.32 19.11 20.17
CA THR A 339 -24.46 19.25 21.36
C THR A 339 -23.59 18.01 21.58
N THR A 340 -24.12 16.83 21.25
CA THR A 340 -23.40 15.56 21.34
C THR A 340 -22.34 15.48 20.24
N THR A 341 -22.70 15.71 18.98
CA THR A 341 -21.75 15.73 17.85
C THR A 341 -20.59 16.70 18.10
N ALA A 342 -20.88 17.93 18.56
CA ALA A 342 -19.84 18.93 18.84
C ALA A 342 -18.92 18.52 20.00
N ARG A 343 -19.40 17.71 20.95
CA ARG A 343 -18.60 17.19 22.05
C ARG A 343 -17.62 16.12 21.57
N TYR A 344 -18.05 15.22 20.69
CA TYR A 344 -17.19 14.15 20.18
C TYR A 344 -16.23 14.60 19.06
N ALA A 345 -16.23 15.88 18.70
CA ALA A 345 -15.24 16.44 17.78
C ALA A 345 -13.81 16.32 18.36
N ILE A 346 -12.85 16.06 17.48
CA ILE A 346 -11.42 15.98 17.84
C ILE A 346 -10.77 17.30 17.53
N ASP A 347 -10.10 17.86 18.52
CA ASP A 347 -9.30 19.08 18.39
C ASP A 347 -7.82 18.69 18.29
N VAL A 348 -7.17 19.14 17.21
CA VAL A 348 -5.73 18.93 16.97
C VAL A 348 -5.04 20.28 16.98
N ASP A 349 -4.28 20.53 18.04
CA ASP A 349 -3.49 21.74 18.20
C ASP A 349 -2.02 21.49 17.82
N VAL A 350 -1.57 22.22 16.80
CA VAL A 350 -0.17 22.22 16.37
C VAL A 350 0.47 23.55 16.74
N ILE A 351 1.52 23.48 17.54
CA ILE A 351 2.26 24.67 18.01
C ILE A 351 3.71 24.56 17.53
N SER A 352 4.20 25.61 16.85
CA SER A 352 5.64 25.72 16.56
C SER A 352 6.40 26.06 17.83
N VAL A 353 7.37 25.22 18.17
CA VAL A 353 8.17 25.31 19.40
C VAL A 353 9.45 26.10 19.16
N GLY A 354 9.99 26.03 17.94
CA GLY A 354 11.19 26.74 17.55
C GLY A 354 11.83 26.18 16.29
N THR A 355 12.81 26.93 15.78
CA THR A 355 13.50 26.61 14.53
C THR A 355 15.00 26.48 14.80
N THR A 356 15.63 25.40 14.37
CA THR A 356 17.09 25.25 14.39
C THR A 356 17.64 25.35 12.98
N VAL A 357 18.54 26.30 12.73
CA VAL A 357 19.34 26.37 11.50
C VAL A 357 20.55 25.45 11.67
N VAL A 358 20.69 24.48 10.77
CA VAL A 358 21.78 23.50 10.77
C VAL A 358 22.67 23.74 9.56
N THR A 359 23.93 24.09 9.79
CA THR A 359 24.96 24.11 8.75
C THR A 359 25.74 22.80 8.81
N TYR A 360 25.86 22.08 7.70
CA TYR A 360 26.60 20.82 7.68
C TYR A 360 27.59 20.77 6.52
N ASP A 361 28.75 20.14 6.77
CA ASP A 361 29.81 20.06 5.77
C ASP A 361 29.43 19.06 4.66
N ARG A 362 29.80 19.39 3.42
CA ARG A 362 29.80 18.52 2.24
C ARG A 362 31.23 18.49 1.67
N GLY A 363 31.73 17.32 1.31
CA GLY A 363 33.14 17.17 0.96
C GLY A 363 33.46 15.94 0.13
N HIS A 364 34.75 15.73 -0.10
CA HIS A 364 35.26 14.52 -0.73
C HIS A 364 35.80 13.58 0.34
N LEU A 365 35.32 12.34 0.32
CA LEU A 365 35.83 11.23 1.10
C LEU A 365 36.85 10.48 0.25
N THR A 366 38.08 10.35 0.75
CA THR A 366 39.11 9.53 0.11
C THR A 366 39.06 8.12 0.68
N VAL A 367 38.90 7.16 -0.21
CA VAL A 367 38.83 5.73 0.12
C VAL A 367 39.99 5.03 -0.57
N GLU A 368 40.77 4.32 0.22
CA GLU A 368 41.81 3.43 -0.28
C GLU A 368 41.24 2.01 -0.38
N ILE A 369 41.48 1.35 -1.51
CA ILE A 369 40.98 0.01 -1.84
C ILE A 369 42.18 -0.91 -1.96
N GLU A 370 42.19 -2.00 -1.20
CA GLU A 370 43.18 -3.07 -1.27
C GLU A 370 42.60 -4.26 -2.05
N ASP A 371 43.22 -4.58 -3.18
CA ASP A 371 42.90 -5.70 -4.07
C ASP A 371 44.12 -6.63 -4.17
N GLU A 372 44.08 -7.73 -3.41
CA GLU A 372 45.19 -8.67 -3.21
C GLU A 372 46.48 -8.02 -2.64
N GLU A 373 47.44 -7.67 -3.49
CA GLU A 373 48.69 -6.97 -3.12
C GLU A 373 48.71 -5.52 -3.63
N ARG A 374 47.63 -5.07 -4.29
CA ARG A 374 47.51 -3.77 -4.95
C ARG A 374 46.68 -2.82 -4.12
N VAL A 375 47.06 -1.55 -4.13
CA VAL A 375 46.43 -0.49 -3.36
C VAL A 375 46.14 0.69 -4.29
N GLY A 376 44.88 1.09 -4.36
CA GLY A 376 44.42 2.24 -5.15
C GLY A 376 43.63 3.20 -4.29
N GLU A 377 43.59 4.48 -4.68
CA GLU A 377 42.81 5.51 -3.98
C GLU A 377 41.76 6.10 -4.93
N THR A 378 40.55 6.29 -4.42
CA THR A 378 39.46 6.96 -5.14
C THR A 378 38.75 7.95 -4.22
N THR A 379 38.10 8.96 -4.81
CA THR A 379 37.39 10.01 -4.06
C THR A 379 35.92 10.02 -4.40
N VAL A 380 35.05 10.01 -3.38
CA VAL A 380 33.60 10.12 -3.53
C VAL A 380 33.08 11.37 -2.83
N VAL A 381 32.10 12.05 -3.42
CA VAL A 381 31.40 13.12 -2.70
C VAL A 381 30.58 12.49 -1.57
N TYR A 382 30.78 12.97 -0.35
CA TYR A 382 30.12 12.47 0.84
C TYR A 382 29.56 13.64 1.65
N THR A 383 28.35 13.44 2.16
CA THR A 383 27.70 14.37 3.08
C THR A 383 27.55 13.69 4.44
N PRO A 384 28.47 13.94 5.40
CA PRO A 384 28.47 13.28 6.70
C PRO A 384 27.18 13.44 7.49
N ALA A 385 26.40 14.50 7.30
CA ALA A 385 25.21 14.77 8.12
C ALA A 385 23.99 13.93 7.70
N THR A 386 23.84 13.64 6.42
CA THR A 386 22.77 12.82 5.84
C THR A 386 23.19 11.37 5.61
N ASP A 387 24.49 11.09 5.70
CA ASP A 387 25.10 9.79 5.38
C ASP A 387 24.91 9.38 3.91
N THR A 388 24.97 10.35 3.00
CA THR A 388 24.74 10.14 1.57
C THR A 388 26.03 10.26 0.78
N PHE A 389 26.22 9.34 -0.16
CA PHE A 389 27.37 9.25 -1.07
C PHE A 389 26.90 9.46 -2.50
N ASP A 390 27.69 10.16 -3.30
CA ASP A 390 27.55 10.12 -4.76
C ASP A 390 28.07 8.76 -5.30
N SER A 391 27.80 8.46 -6.57
CA SER A 391 28.26 7.23 -7.19
C SER A 391 29.79 7.20 -7.34
N LEU A 392 30.38 6.03 -7.11
CA LEU A 392 31.76 5.72 -7.45
C LEU A 392 31.79 5.12 -8.86
N SER A 393 32.73 5.56 -9.69
CA SER A 393 32.84 5.16 -11.10
C SER A 393 34.24 4.69 -11.47
N CYS A 394 34.32 3.84 -12.49
CA CYS A 394 35.57 3.36 -13.07
C CYS A 394 36.43 4.50 -13.63
N ASP A 395 37.71 4.57 -13.24
CA ASP A 395 38.69 5.57 -13.72
C ASP A 395 38.97 5.47 -15.23
N ASP A 396 38.64 4.35 -15.88
CA ASP A 396 38.86 4.10 -17.32
C ASP A 396 37.60 4.41 -18.15
N CYS A 397 36.50 3.69 -17.90
CA CYS A 397 35.28 3.80 -18.72
C CYS A 397 34.19 4.72 -18.16
N GLY A 398 34.34 5.21 -16.92
CA GLY A 398 33.35 6.07 -16.26
C GLY A 398 32.06 5.38 -15.81
N THR A 399 31.92 4.07 -16.01
CA THR A 399 30.76 3.29 -15.55
C THR A 399 30.73 3.23 -14.02
N GLU A 400 29.56 3.45 -13.42
CA GLU A 400 29.34 3.34 -11.97
C GLU A 400 29.56 1.89 -11.49
N PHE A 401 30.17 1.73 -10.33
CA PHE A 401 30.38 0.41 -9.74
C PHE A 401 29.08 -0.13 -9.12
N ASP A 402 28.90 -1.44 -9.23
CA ASP A 402 27.79 -2.17 -8.63
C ASP A 402 28.24 -3.57 -8.19
N PRO A 403 27.43 -4.32 -7.42
CA PRO A 403 27.82 -5.65 -6.92
C PRO A 403 28.22 -6.67 -8.00
N THR A 404 27.78 -6.51 -9.26
CA THR A 404 28.13 -7.36 -10.40
C THR A 404 29.39 -6.89 -11.14
N SER A 405 29.73 -5.61 -11.01
CA SER A 405 30.94 -4.99 -11.55
C SER A 405 31.68 -4.22 -10.44
N PRO A 406 32.28 -4.94 -9.47
CA PRO A 406 32.94 -4.32 -8.33
C PRO A 406 34.23 -3.57 -8.69
N PRO A 407 34.66 -2.60 -7.87
CA PRO A 407 35.94 -1.93 -8.06
C PRO A 407 37.10 -2.92 -7.86
N VAL A 408 38.06 -2.90 -8.79
CA VAL A 408 39.33 -3.63 -8.76
C VAL A 408 40.49 -2.66 -8.98
N VAL A 409 41.71 -3.04 -8.58
CA VAL A 409 42.87 -2.14 -8.66
C VAL A 409 43.90 -2.66 -9.66
N CYS A 410 44.33 -1.81 -10.61
CA CYS A 410 45.42 -2.17 -11.52
C CYS A 410 46.81 -1.95 -10.88
N ASP A 411 47.89 -2.42 -11.51
CA ASP A 411 49.24 -2.30 -10.94
C ASP A 411 49.75 -0.84 -10.84
N ASP A 412 49.12 0.11 -11.55
CA ASP A 412 49.39 1.55 -11.44
C ASP A 412 48.56 2.25 -10.34
N GLY A 413 47.69 1.52 -9.64
CA GLY A 413 46.89 2.03 -8.51
C GLY A 413 45.58 2.71 -8.90
N HIS A 414 45.14 2.62 -10.17
CA HIS A 414 43.83 3.11 -10.60
C HIS A 414 42.71 2.16 -10.16
N VAL A 415 41.55 2.72 -9.80
CA VAL A 415 40.36 1.98 -9.39
C VAL A 415 39.43 1.84 -10.59
N ILE A 416 39.31 0.61 -11.11
CA ILE A 416 38.63 0.33 -12.38
C ILE A 416 37.61 -0.81 -12.23
N CYS A 417 36.79 -1.04 -13.26
CA CYS A 417 35.88 -2.18 -13.29
C CYS A 417 36.58 -3.43 -13.86
N PRO A 418 36.05 -4.65 -13.61
CA PRO A 418 36.70 -5.89 -14.06
C PRO A 418 36.81 -6.00 -15.59
N ALA A 419 35.96 -5.29 -16.34
CA ALA A 419 35.99 -5.26 -17.80
C ALA A 419 37.13 -4.40 -18.37
N CYS A 420 37.59 -3.39 -17.61
CA CYS A 420 38.72 -2.53 -17.97
C CYS A 420 40.07 -3.06 -17.47
N ARG A 421 40.07 -4.21 -16.79
CA ARG A 421 41.26 -4.89 -16.28
C ARG A 421 41.83 -5.82 -17.35
N PHE A 422 42.97 -5.43 -17.92
CA PHE A 422 43.70 -6.24 -18.90
C PHE A 422 44.98 -6.83 -18.29
N GLU A 423 45.38 -8.02 -18.72
CA GLU A 423 46.66 -8.64 -18.34
C GLU A 423 47.66 -8.46 -19.48
N CYS A 424 48.82 -7.91 -19.17
CA CYS A 424 49.93 -7.72 -20.11
C CYS A 424 50.45 -9.07 -20.63
N ASP A 425 50.42 -9.28 -21.95
CA ASP A 425 50.84 -10.53 -22.59
C ASP A 425 52.34 -10.86 -22.34
N GLY A 426 53.20 -9.86 -22.16
CA GLY A 426 54.63 -10.04 -21.99
C GLY A 426 55.08 -10.34 -20.56
N CYS A 427 54.43 -9.78 -19.54
CA CYS A 427 54.86 -9.92 -18.14
C CYS A 427 53.77 -10.28 -17.12
N GLY A 428 52.50 -10.33 -17.53
CA GLY A 428 51.37 -10.67 -16.65
C GLY A 428 50.93 -9.55 -15.70
N THR A 429 51.48 -8.34 -15.83
CA THR A 429 51.06 -7.16 -15.07
C THR A 429 49.66 -6.72 -15.49
N LEU A 430 48.82 -6.30 -14.55
CA LEU A 430 47.47 -5.83 -14.80
C LEU A 430 47.48 -4.33 -15.13
N VAL A 431 46.96 -3.98 -16.30
CA VAL A 431 46.95 -2.61 -16.84
C VAL A 431 45.53 -2.19 -17.24
N CYS A 432 45.32 -0.88 -17.40
CA CYS A 432 44.07 -0.27 -17.83
C CYS A 432 44.31 0.83 -18.87
N GLY A 433 43.23 1.28 -19.54
CA GLY A 433 43.28 2.34 -20.56
C GLY A 433 43.23 3.77 -20.00
N SER A 434 43.18 3.94 -18.67
CA SER A 434 42.94 5.24 -18.01
C SER A 434 43.98 6.33 -18.33
N ASN A 435 45.16 5.96 -18.82
CA ASN A 435 46.19 6.94 -19.21
C ASN A 435 46.06 7.31 -20.71
N PRO A 436 45.54 8.49 -21.05
CA PRO A 436 45.25 8.86 -22.44
C PRO A 436 46.50 9.08 -23.30
N ASP A 437 47.67 9.27 -22.68
CA ASP A 437 48.94 9.52 -23.38
C ASP A 437 49.73 8.23 -23.68
N VAL A 438 49.25 7.07 -23.20
CA VAL A 438 49.94 5.77 -23.35
C VAL A 438 48.99 4.79 -24.01
N SER A 439 49.24 4.48 -25.28
CA SER A 439 48.63 3.32 -25.91
C SER A 439 49.25 2.06 -25.28
N ILE A 440 48.39 1.15 -24.83
CA ILE A 440 48.77 -0.17 -24.28
C ILE A 440 48.70 -1.27 -25.33
N GLU A 441 48.30 -0.94 -26.57
CA GLU A 441 48.13 -1.89 -27.66
C GLU A 441 49.28 -1.77 -28.66
N CYS A 442 49.86 -2.91 -29.04
CA CYS A 442 50.85 -2.93 -30.11
C CYS A 442 50.22 -2.51 -31.44
N GLU A 443 50.70 -1.43 -32.06
CA GLU A 443 50.15 -0.92 -33.33
C GLU A 443 50.27 -1.90 -34.52
N TYR A 444 51.03 -2.98 -34.35
CA TYR A 444 51.18 -4.02 -35.36
C TYR A 444 50.25 -5.22 -35.15
N CYS A 445 50.02 -5.66 -33.91
CA CYS A 445 49.29 -6.90 -33.63
C CYS A 445 48.13 -6.78 -32.63
N GLY A 446 47.93 -5.61 -32.02
CA GLY A 446 46.83 -5.35 -31.08
C GLY A 446 46.95 -6.07 -29.74
N THR A 447 48.09 -6.68 -29.43
CA THR A 447 48.32 -7.30 -28.10
C THR A 447 48.50 -6.24 -27.04
N VAL A 448 47.97 -6.50 -25.84
CA VAL A 448 48.01 -5.55 -24.72
C VAL A 448 49.29 -5.76 -23.93
N GLU A 449 50.12 -4.74 -23.84
CA GLU A 449 51.41 -4.77 -23.15
C GLU A 449 51.54 -3.55 -22.24
N CYS A 450 52.14 -3.72 -21.06
CA CYS A 450 52.41 -2.61 -20.16
C CYS A 450 53.54 -1.71 -20.69
N GLU A 451 53.67 -0.49 -20.15
CA GLU A 451 54.69 0.49 -20.55
C GLU A 451 56.12 -0.10 -20.57
N SER A 452 56.43 -1.01 -19.65
CA SER A 452 57.75 -1.64 -19.57
C SER A 452 58.00 -2.76 -20.59
N CYS A 453 56.94 -3.39 -21.11
CA CYS A 453 57.02 -4.43 -22.12
C CYS A 453 57.03 -3.89 -23.55
N GLN A 454 56.49 -2.67 -23.73
CA GLN A 454 56.50 -1.96 -25.00
C GLN A 454 57.73 -1.07 -25.17
N ASP A 455 57.93 -0.60 -26.40
CA ASP A 455 58.95 0.37 -26.75
C ASP A 455 58.52 1.19 -27.95
N THR A 456 59.13 2.36 -28.12
CA THR A 456 58.92 3.18 -29.31
C THR A 456 60.06 2.94 -30.31
N CYS A 457 59.70 2.52 -31.52
CA CYS A 457 60.69 2.36 -32.58
C CYS A 457 61.38 3.69 -32.88
N SER A 458 62.72 3.73 -32.76
CA SER A 458 63.49 4.95 -33.03
C SER A 458 63.47 5.38 -34.52
N GLY A 459 63.11 4.46 -35.43
CA GLY A 459 62.99 4.74 -36.86
C GLY A 459 61.63 5.32 -37.27
N CYS A 460 60.52 4.68 -36.86
CA CYS A 460 59.18 5.06 -37.32
C CYS A 460 58.27 5.69 -36.24
N GLY A 461 58.69 5.68 -34.97
CA GLY A 461 57.94 6.30 -33.87
C GLY A 461 56.73 5.53 -33.35
N ARG A 462 56.45 4.32 -33.86
CA ARG A 462 55.32 3.48 -33.41
C ARG A 462 55.63 2.72 -32.14
N VAL A 463 54.60 2.49 -31.33
CA VAL A 463 54.69 1.64 -30.13
C VAL A 463 54.55 0.18 -30.52
N VAL A 464 55.54 -0.64 -30.13
CA VAL A 464 55.60 -2.08 -30.48
C VAL A 464 55.90 -2.95 -29.27
N CYS A 465 55.31 -4.14 -29.24
CA CYS A 465 55.57 -5.12 -28.19
C CYS A 465 56.99 -5.73 -28.29
N ALA A 466 57.43 -6.40 -27.22
CA ALA A 466 58.74 -7.05 -27.16
C ALA A 466 59.01 -8.04 -28.31
N ALA A 467 57.97 -8.70 -28.84
CA ALA A 467 58.11 -9.64 -29.95
C ALA A 467 58.38 -8.97 -31.31
N HIS A 468 58.00 -7.69 -31.46
CA HIS A 468 58.13 -6.93 -32.71
C HIS A 468 59.22 -5.86 -32.66
N ARG A 469 60.12 -5.90 -31.66
CA ARG A 469 61.32 -5.05 -31.56
C ARG A 469 62.62 -5.85 -31.55
N ALA A 470 63.68 -5.25 -32.08
CA ALA A 470 65.06 -5.74 -32.05
C ALA A 470 66.02 -4.57 -31.77
N THR A 471 67.23 -4.88 -31.31
CA THR A 471 68.25 -3.87 -30.99
C THR A 471 69.26 -3.78 -32.12
N CYS A 472 69.46 -2.59 -32.69
CA CYS A 472 70.49 -2.39 -33.71
C CYS A 472 71.88 -2.59 -33.11
N SER A 473 72.70 -3.44 -33.73
CA SER A 473 74.05 -3.76 -33.21
C SER A 473 75.08 -2.63 -33.40
N ALA A 474 74.79 -1.61 -34.21
CA ALA A 474 75.69 -0.48 -34.43
C ALA A 474 75.55 0.61 -33.36
N ASP A 475 74.32 0.98 -33.00
CA ASP A 475 74.03 2.11 -32.10
C ASP A 475 73.30 1.72 -30.80
N GLY A 476 72.76 0.49 -30.72
CA GLY A 476 72.04 -0.02 -29.56
C GLY A 476 70.59 0.46 -29.44
N ASN A 477 70.04 1.14 -30.46
CA ASN A 477 68.67 1.65 -30.43
C ASN A 477 67.62 0.56 -30.65
N SER A 478 66.41 0.76 -30.12
CA SER A 478 65.26 -0.14 -30.26
C SER A 478 64.51 0.15 -31.57
N ILE A 479 64.40 -0.87 -32.41
CA ILE A 479 63.94 -0.77 -33.79
C ILE A 479 62.90 -1.85 -34.02
N CYS A 480 61.75 -1.51 -34.60
CA CYS A 480 60.76 -2.53 -34.94
C CYS A 480 61.27 -3.42 -36.09
N THR A 481 60.75 -4.63 -36.19
CA THR A 481 61.16 -5.61 -37.21
C THR A 481 60.89 -5.18 -38.67
N LEU A 482 60.23 -4.03 -38.88
CA LEU A 482 59.99 -3.43 -40.19
C LEU A 482 61.01 -2.33 -40.57
N CYS A 483 61.84 -1.87 -39.64
CA CYS A 483 62.78 -0.75 -39.83
C CYS A 483 64.26 -1.19 -39.70
N GLY A 484 64.52 -2.48 -39.84
CA GLY A 484 65.86 -3.07 -39.80
C GLY A 484 65.84 -4.54 -40.18
N THR A 485 67.01 -5.08 -40.47
CA THR A 485 67.19 -6.48 -40.87
C THR A 485 68.60 -6.99 -40.51
N ASP A 486 68.86 -8.27 -40.73
CA ASP A 486 70.18 -8.88 -40.52
C ASP A 486 71.13 -8.60 -41.69
N CYS A 487 72.40 -8.33 -41.39
CA CYS A 487 73.46 -8.22 -42.40
C CYS A 487 73.71 -9.58 -43.07
N SER A 488 73.61 -9.68 -44.39
CA SER A 488 73.72 -10.95 -45.14
C SER A 488 75.13 -11.59 -45.08
N THR A 489 76.16 -10.85 -44.63
CA THR A 489 77.51 -11.41 -44.41
C THR A 489 77.75 -11.91 -42.98
N CYS A 490 77.24 -11.21 -41.96
CA CYS A 490 77.52 -11.54 -40.56
C CYS A 490 76.29 -11.91 -39.72
N GLU A 491 75.12 -11.95 -40.34
CA GLU A 491 73.83 -12.40 -39.79
C GLU A 491 73.43 -11.69 -38.48
N THR A 492 73.89 -10.44 -38.30
CA THR A 492 73.59 -9.62 -37.12
C THR A 492 72.62 -8.51 -37.49
N PHE A 493 71.65 -8.21 -36.62
CA PHE A 493 70.61 -7.20 -36.86
C PHE A 493 71.15 -5.76 -36.79
N TYR A 494 70.78 -4.95 -37.79
CA TYR A 494 71.05 -3.52 -37.85
C TYR A 494 69.79 -2.77 -38.31
N CYS A 495 69.66 -1.49 -37.92
CA CYS A 495 68.65 -0.63 -38.53
C CYS A 495 69.04 -0.29 -39.96
N ASP A 496 68.06 0.13 -40.76
CA ASP A 496 68.25 0.46 -42.17
C ASP A 496 69.35 1.54 -42.39
N ASP A 497 69.52 2.48 -41.45
CA ASP A 497 70.55 3.53 -41.53
C ASP A 497 72.00 3.02 -41.42
N HIS A 498 72.21 1.83 -40.82
CA HIS A 498 73.54 1.24 -40.62
C HIS A 498 73.80 0.05 -41.56
N LEU A 499 72.91 -0.16 -42.53
CA LEU A 499 73.05 -1.13 -43.60
C LEU A 499 73.25 -0.38 -44.90
N LEU A 500 74.17 -0.87 -45.71
CA LEU A 500 74.26 -0.50 -47.12
C LEU A 500 73.88 -1.71 -47.95
N VAL A 501 73.06 -1.47 -48.95
CA VAL A 501 72.73 -2.49 -49.93
C VAL A 501 73.92 -2.59 -50.89
N CYS A 502 74.48 -3.78 -51.01
CA CYS A 502 75.46 -4.02 -52.05
C CYS A 502 74.72 -3.99 -53.39
N GLU A 503 75.09 -3.09 -54.30
CA GLU A 503 74.36 -2.95 -55.55
C GLU A 503 74.45 -4.19 -56.46
N THR A 504 75.40 -5.08 -56.20
CA THR A 504 75.61 -6.27 -57.05
C THR A 504 74.69 -7.43 -56.68
N ASP A 505 74.43 -7.69 -55.40
CA ASP A 505 73.55 -8.78 -54.95
C ASP A 505 72.21 -8.27 -54.40
N GLY A 506 72.09 -6.97 -54.13
CA GLY A 506 70.89 -6.37 -53.56
C GLY A 506 70.66 -6.71 -52.09
N GLU A 507 71.65 -7.34 -51.46
CA GLU A 507 71.58 -7.77 -50.06
C GLU A 507 72.09 -6.68 -49.12
N HIS A 508 71.61 -6.69 -47.88
CA HIS A 508 71.97 -5.66 -46.90
C HIS A 508 73.24 -6.08 -46.16
N HIS A 509 74.25 -5.21 -46.15
CA HIS A 509 75.52 -5.47 -45.51
C HIS A 509 75.88 -4.34 -44.56
N CYS A 510 76.47 -4.68 -43.42
CA CYS A 510 76.99 -3.65 -42.51
C CYS A 510 78.19 -2.93 -43.16
N LEU A 511 78.45 -1.72 -42.66
CA LEU A 511 79.51 -0.83 -43.18
C LEU A 511 80.92 -1.47 -43.16
N ASP A 512 81.18 -2.45 -42.30
CA ASP A 512 82.47 -3.15 -42.24
C ASP A 512 82.67 -4.18 -43.38
N HIS A 513 81.60 -4.59 -44.06
CA HIS A 513 81.63 -5.60 -45.14
C HIS A 513 81.38 -5.00 -46.53
N THR A 514 81.41 -3.67 -46.65
CA THR A 514 81.20 -2.92 -47.90
C THR A 514 82.38 -1.98 -48.20
N GLN A 515 82.72 -1.81 -49.48
CA GLN A 515 83.73 -0.88 -50.00
C GLN A 515 83.23 -0.23 -51.30
N GLU A 516 83.82 0.89 -51.72
CA GLU A 516 83.42 1.61 -52.94
C GLU A 516 84.15 1.08 -54.19
N CYS A 517 83.45 1.01 -55.33
CA CYS A 517 84.03 0.71 -56.64
C CYS A 517 84.89 1.89 -57.17
N ASP A 518 86.07 1.62 -57.75
CA ASP A 518 86.98 2.69 -58.23
C ASP A 518 86.43 3.49 -59.45
N PHE A 519 85.39 2.99 -60.13
CA PHE A 519 84.76 3.66 -61.27
C PHE A 519 83.51 4.43 -60.87
N CYS A 520 82.48 3.74 -60.36
CA CYS A 520 81.20 4.36 -60.02
C CYS A 520 81.16 4.95 -58.60
N GLY A 521 82.00 4.46 -57.69
CA GLY A 521 81.96 4.83 -56.27
C GLY A 521 80.91 4.06 -55.46
N ASP A 522 80.17 3.13 -56.07
CA ASP A 522 79.04 2.47 -55.41
C ASP A 522 79.50 1.44 -54.37
N PRO A 523 78.77 1.32 -53.24
CA PRO A 523 79.08 0.38 -52.17
C PRO A 523 78.86 -1.05 -52.66
N THR A 524 79.95 -1.78 -52.76
CA THR A 524 80.05 -3.16 -53.22
C THR A 524 80.57 -4.02 -52.08
N CYS A 525 79.95 -5.18 -51.84
CA CYS A 525 80.47 -6.10 -50.83
C CYS A 525 81.83 -6.66 -51.25
N THR A 526 82.63 -7.09 -50.28
CA THR A 526 84.01 -7.53 -50.54
C THR A 526 84.13 -8.72 -51.47
N ASP A 527 83.07 -9.51 -51.65
CA ASP A 527 83.04 -10.68 -52.54
C ASP A 527 82.75 -10.31 -54.01
N HIS A 528 82.23 -9.11 -54.29
CA HIS A 528 81.79 -8.67 -55.62
C HIS A 528 82.70 -7.63 -56.31
N LEU A 529 83.92 -7.42 -55.80
CA LEU A 529 84.91 -6.47 -56.34
C LEU A 529 86.06 -7.21 -57.09
N GLY A 530 86.42 -6.83 -58.33
CA GLY A 530 87.53 -7.46 -59.09
C GLY A 530 88.24 -6.58 -60.15
N GLU A 531 89.33 -7.08 -60.77
CA GLU A 531 90.35 -6.24 -61.47
C GLU A 531 90.25 -6.22 -63.02
N CYS A 532 90.59 -5.10 -63.69
CA CYS A 532 90.57 -4.93 -65.16
C CYS A 532 91.87 -5.39 -65.86
N VAL A 533 91.75 -6.01 -67.06
CA VAL A 533 92.89 -6.58 -67.81
C VAL A 533 93.76 -5.52 -68.51
N VAL A 534 93.22 -4.31 -68.70
CA VAL A 534 93.93 -3.16 -69.29
C VAL A 534 94.49 -2.21 -68.21
N CYS A 535 93.91 -2.19 -66.98
CA CYS A 535 94.38 -1.39 -65.84
C CYS A 535 94.12 -2.08 -64.47
N ASP A 536 95.08 -2.05 -63.53
CA ASP A 536 95.02 -2.78 -62.22
C ASP A 536 94.04 -2.17 -61.16
N GLY A 537 92.90 -1.59 -61.55
CA GLY A 537 91.91 -1.00 -60.63
C GLY A 537 90.83 -2.00 -60.17
N GLY A 538 90.20 -1.77 -59.01
CA GLY A 538 89.16 -2.63 -58.44
C GLY A 538 87.75 -2.14 -58.79
N PHE A 539 87.02 -2.94 -59.57
CA PHE A 539 85.73 -2.59 -60.13
C PHE A 539 84.66 -3.60 -59.74
N CYS A 540 83.44 -3.13 -59.49
CA CYS A 540 82.30 -3.99 -59.24
C CYS A 540 82.01 -4.86 -60.46
N VAL A 541 81.17 -5.89 -60.30
CA VAL A 541 80.82 -6.79 -61.40
C VAL A 541 80.17 -6.05 -62.58
N GLY A 542 79.46 -4.94 -62.32
CA GLY A 542 78.81 -4.13 -63.35
C GLY A 542 79.75 -3.25 -64.18
N ASP A 543 80.86 -2.79 -63.58
CA ASP A 543 81.80 -1.87 -64.24
C ASP A 543 82.97 -2.59 -64.93
N ARG A 544 82.82 -3.90 -65.20
CA ARG A 544 83.77 -4.69 -65.97
C ARG A 544 83.03 -5.48 -67.04
N ASN A 545 83.55 -5.45 -68.27
CA ASN A 545 82.89 -5.99 -69.45
C ASN A 545 83.71 -7.13 -70.07
N ASP A 546 83.11 -8.31 -70.23
CA ASP A 546 83.71 -9.41 -70.98
C ASP A 546 83.56 -9.16 -72.49
N ALA A 547 84.67 -9.02 -73.20
CA ALA A 547 84.65 -8.72 -74.63
C ALA A 547 84.39 -9.98 -75.48
N VAL A 548 83.65 -9.83 -76.57
CA VAL A 548 83.31 -10.93 -77.49
C VAL A 548 84.37 -11.11 -78.58
N ASP A 549 85.15 -10.06 -78.85
CA ASP A 549 86.24 -10.04 -79.82
C ASP A 549 87.66 -10.23 -79.20
N VAL A 550 87.80 -10.23 -77.85
CA VAL A 550 89.07 -10.52 -77.10
C VAL A 550 88.83 -11.32 -75.79
N ASP A 551 89.88 -11.89 -75.15
CA ASP A 551 89.76 -12.84 -74.00
C ASP A 551 90.20 -12.19 -72.65
N GLY A 552 89.25 -11.71 -71.84
CA GLY A 552 89.45 -11.03 -70.54
C GLY A 552 88.46 -9.88 -70.28
N ALA A 553 88.35 -9.39 -69.04
CA ALA A 553 87.43 -8.30 -68.66
C ALA A 553 88.06 -6.91 -68.86
N LEU A 554 87.32 -6.02 -69.52
CA LEU A 554 87.70 -4.65 -69.86
C LEU A 554 86.93 -3.64 -68.99
N CYS A 555 87.57 -2.52 -68.63
CA CYS A 555 86.85 -1.41 -68.02
C CYS A 555 86.03 -0.63 -69.08
N PRO A 556 85.07 0.20 -68.66
CA PRO A 556 84.12 0.87 -69.57
C PRO A 556 84.78 1.82 -70.57
N ASP A 557 85.94 2.38 -70.25
CA ASP A 557 86.70 3.26 -71.16
C ASP A 557 87.29 2.53 -72.39
N HIS A 558 87.31 1.19 -72.38
CA HIS A 558 87.97 0.39 -73.41
C HIS A 558 87.03 -0.60 -74.13
N SER A 559 85.71 -0.54 -73.89
CA SER A 559 84.70 -1.40 -74.53
C SER A 559 83.59 -0.59 -75.22
N GLY A 560 83.11 -1.08 -76.37
CA GLY A 560 81.99 -0.51 -77.12
C GLY A 560 80.89 -1.55 -77.34
N TYR A 561 79.68 -1.28 -76.85
CA TYR A 561 78.61 -2.28 -76.81
C TYR A 561 77.71 -2.22 -78.05
N CYS A 562 77.46 -3.39 -78.67
CA CYS A 562 76.42 -3.54 -79.67
C CYS A 562 75.13 -4.01 -79.00
N SER A 563 74.13 -3.14 -78.92
CA SER A 563 72.90 -3.37 -78.15
C SER A 563 71.94 -4.41 -78.73
N HIS A 564 72.28 -5.07 -79.84
CA HIS A 564 71.37 -6.04 -80.49
C HIS A 564 71.96 -7.44 -80.66
N CYS A 565 73.29 -7.60 -80.68
CA CYS A 565 73.91 -8.93 -80.50
C CYS A 565 74.35 -9.18 -79.06
N ASP A 566 74.08 -8.23 -78.16
CA ASP A 566 74.34 -8.31 -76.73
C ASP A 566 75.80 -8.66 -76.41
N GLY A 567 76.71 -7.92 -77.07
CA GLY A 567 78.14 -8.17 -77.00
C GLY A 567 78.95 -6.88 -76.92
N TYR A 568 79.97 -6.90 -76.07
CA TYR A 568 80.99 -5.85 -76.04
C TYR A 568 82.04 -6.13 -77.11
N HIS A 569 82.24 -5.15 -77.97
CA HIS A 569 83.18 -5.14 -79.07
C HIS A 569 84.18 -4.01 -78.89
N THR A 570 85.24 -4.03 -79.69
CA THR A 570 86.05 -2.85 -79.90
C THR A 570 85.25 -1.76 -80.63
N THR A 571 85.53 -0.50 -80.32
CA THR A 571 84.71 0.67 -80.70
C THR A 571 84.64 0.97 -82.21
N ASP A 572 85.33 0.23 -83.08
CA ASP A 572 85.45 0.50 -84.53
C ASP A 572 84.37 -0.16 -85.43
N ASP A 573 83.56 -1.13 -84.95
CA ASP A 573 82.66 -1.98 -85.78
C ASP A 573 81.15 -1.67 -85.66
N LEU A 574 80.79 -0.39 -85.60
CA LEU A 574 79.54 0.07 -84.97
C LEU A 574 78.84 1.25 -85.74
N ARG A 575 77.49 1.28 -85.89
CA ARG A 575 76.63 2.33 -86.55
C ARG A 575 75.59 2.93 -85.61
N THR A 576 74.92 4.04 -85.96
CA THR A 576 74.00 4.77 -85.06
C THR A 576 72.52 4.71 -85.53
N CYS A 577 71.61 4.29 -84.64
CA CYS A 577 70.16 4.36 -84.87
C CYS A 577 69.63 5.80 -84.70
N ASN A 578 68.75 6.29 -85.57
CA ASN A 578 68.25 7.69 -85.47
C ASN A 578 67.18 7.92 -84.38
N VAL A 579 66.66 6.86 -83.76
CA VAL A 579 65.65 6.98 -82.68
C VAL A 579 66.31 7.01 -81.31
N CYS A 580 67.18 6.05 -81.03
CA CYS A 580 67.84 5.92 -79.73
C CYS A 580 69.30 6.37 -79.74
N GLU A 581 69.82 6.77 -80.90
CA GLU A 581 71.25 7.06 -81.11
C GLU A 581 72.16 5.88 -80.73
N SER A 582 71.59 4.70 -80.52
CA SER A 582 72.34 3.57 -80.02
C SER A 582 73.22 2.99 -81.10
N THR A 583 74.34 2.49 -80.61
CA THR A 583 75.37 1.97 -81.45
C THR A 583 75.09 0.50 -81.77
N VAL A 584 74.67 0.24 -82.99
CA VAL A 584 74.21 -1.05 -83.48
C VAL A 584 75.13 -1.56 -84.58
N CYS A 585 75.38 -2.86 -84.58
CA CYS A 585 76.13 -3.47 -85.66
C CYS A 585 75.31 -3.45 -86.97
N ASN A 586 76.00 -3.63 -88.09
CA ASN A 586 75.41 -3.48 -89.41
C ASN A 586 74.23 -4.43 -89.70
N ASP A 587 74.13 -5.57 -89.00
CA ASP A 587 73.10 -6.59 -89.24
C ASP A 587 71.75 -6.29 -88.53
N HIS A 588 71.70 -5.23 -87.72
CA HIS A 588 70.61 -4.97 -86.79
C HIS A 588 69.85 -3.63 -87.03
N SER A 589 69.74 -3.15 -88.28
CA SER A 589 69.07 -1.86 -88.64
C SER A 589 68.31 -1.83 -90.00
N GLU A 590 67.22 -1.05 -90.13
CA GLU A 590 66.33 -0.86 -91.32
C GLU A 590 65.68 0.57 -91.38
N THR A 591 64.81 0.93 -92.36
CA THR A 591 64.30 2.31 -92.65
C THR A 591 62.78 2.51 -92.44
N CYS A 592 62.36 3.63 -91.82
CA CYS A 592 60.94 3.96 -91.51
C CYS A 592 60.10 4.50 -92.70
N SER A 593 58.83 4.09 -92.84
CA SER A 593 57.93 4.51 -93.95
C SER A 593 57.40 5.96 -93.88
N ILE A 594 57.21 6.55 -92.69
CA ILE A 594 56.74 7.95 -92.54
C ILE A 594 57.88 8.98 -92.68
N GLY A 595 59.10 8.65 -92.23
CA GLY A 595 60.23 9.60 -92.15
C GLY A 595 61.50 9.26 -92.96
N GLY A 596 61.69 8.02 -93.42
CA GLY A 596 62.83 7.62 -94.25
C GLY A 596 64.18 7.44 -93.54
N GLU A 597 64.23 7.50 -92.19
CA GLU A 597 65.46 7.40 -91.39
C GLU A 597 65.77 5.96 -90.94
N ILE A 598 67.05 5.68 -90.65
CA ILE A 598 67.52 4.35 -90.20
C ILE A 598 67.23 4.15 -88.72
N ALA A 599 66.41 3.14 -88.40
CA ALA A 599 66.13 2.68 -87.05
C ALA A 599 66.67 1.26 -86.84
N CYS A 600 67.06 0.92 -85.61
CA CYS A 600 67.41 -0.46 -85.29
C CYS A 600 66.13 -1.32 -85.21
N GLN A 601 66.27 -2.65 -85.31
CA GLN A 601 65.11 -3.55 -85.39
C GLN A 601 64.16 -3.44 -84.18
N THR A 602 64.67 -3.06 -83.00
CA THR A 602 63.82 -2.82 -81.81
C THR A 602 63.02 -1.52 -81.89
N HIS A 603 63.46 -0.53 -82.67
CA HIS A 603 62.75 0.75 -82.83
C HIS A 603 61.88 0.80 -84.10
N LEU A 604 61.49 -0.37 -84.63
CA LEU A 604 60.57 -0.52 -85.74
C LEU A 604 59.36 -1.31 -85.28
N VAL A 605 58.18 -0.79 -85.56
CA VAL A 605 56.89 -1.38 -85.23
C VAL A 605 55.96 -1.30 -86.43
N THR A 606 54.93 -2.13 -86.45
CA THR A 606 53.92 -2.15 -87.50
C THR A 606 52.65 -1.49 -86.97
N CYS A 607 52.04 -0.57 -87.71
CA CYS A 607 50.78 0.03 -87.29
C CYS A 607 49.64 -1.01 -87.39
N GLU A 608 48.93 -1.26 -86.29
CA GLU A 608 47.83 -2.25 -86.23
C GLU A 608 46.62 -1.88 -87.11
N THR A 609 46.45 -0.61 -87.47
CA THR A 609 45.31 -0.15 -88.30
C THR A 609 45.57 -0.29 -89.80
N ASP A 610 46.82 -0.15 -90.28
CA ASP A 610 47.15 -0.12 -91.71
C ASP A 610 48.33 -1.03 -92.16
N ASP A 611 48.96 -1.77 -91.23
CA ASP A 611 50.06 -2.72 -91.44
C ASP A 611 51.40 -2.12 -91.97
N GLU A 612 51.60 -0.80 -91.95
CA GLU A 612 52.84 -0.18 -92.43
C GLU A 612 53.94 -0.12 -91.35
N THR A 613 55.21 -0.29 -91.76
CA THR A 613 56.38 -0.26 -90.86
C THR A 613 56.81 1.16 -90.53
N VAL A 614 56.68 1.54 -89.26
CA VAL A 614 56.99 2.86 -88.73
C VAL A 614 57.97 2.75 -87.57
N CYS A 615 58.81 3.76 -87.37
CA CYS A 615 59.68 3.77 -86.20
C CYS A 615 58.89 4.13 -84.95
N THR A 616 59.36 3.72 -83.77
CA THR A 616 58.68 3.94 -82.49
C THR A 616 58.41 5.41 -82.17
N THR A 617 59.14 6.36 -82.75
CA THR A 617 58.84 7.80 -82.61
C THR A 617 57.64 8.29 -83.40
N HIS A 618 57.26 7.60 -84.47
CA HIS A 618 56.05 7.90 -85.25
C HIS A 618 54.92 6.90 -84.97
N ALA A 619 55.10 6.11 -83.91
CA ALA A 619 54.15 5.16 -83.41
C ALA A 619 53.69 5.59 -82.02
N ILE A 620 52.40 5.45 -81.77
CA ILE A 620 51.73 5.79 -80.53
C ILE A 620 51.12 4.50 -80.00
N ASP A 621 51.54 4.09 -78.80
CA ASP A 621 51.02 2.89 -78.15
C ASP A 621 49.59 3.15 -77.66
N CYS A 622 48.66 2.30 -78.07
CA CYS A 622 47.27 2.38 -77.64
C CYS A 622 47.10 1.68 -76.30
N SER A 623 46.64 2.39 -75.26
CA SER A 623 46.43 1.81 -73.92
C SER A 623 45.36 0.71 -73.88
N VAL A 624 44.46 0.65 -74.86
CA VAL A 624 43.38 -0.35 -74.94
C VAL A 624 43.84 -1.70 -75.50
N CYS A 625 44.47 -1.73 -76.68
CA CYS A 625 44.91 -2.98 -77.29
C CYS A 625 46.38 -3.32 -77.00
N GLY A 626 47.16 -2.37 -76.47
CA GLY A 626 48.60 -2.49 -76.25
C GLY A 626 49.44 -2.49 -77.54
N GLY A 627 48.80 -2.30 -78.70
CA GLY A 627 49.45 -2.25 -80.00
C GLY A 627 49.85 -0.83 -80.41
N ALA A 628 50.79 -0.75 -81.35
CA ALA A 628 51.29 0.51 -81.88
C ALA A 628 50.43 1.00 -83.06
N HIS A 629 50.02 2.27 -83.04
CA HIS A 629 49.32 2.92 -84.15
C HIS A 629 50.15 4.10 -84.65
N CYS A 630 50.12 4.39 -85.96
CA CYS A 630 50.80 5.59 -86.45
C CYS A 630 50.08 6.86 -85.96
N GLU A 631 50.78 7.99 -85.99
CA GLU A 631 50.23 9.28 -85.54
C GLU A 631 48.91 9.69 -86.21
N GLU A 632 48.62 9.19 -87.43
CA GLU A 632 47.35 9.45 -88.11
C GLU A 632 46.17 8.59 -87.58
N HIS A 633 46.46 7.46 -86.92
CA HIS A 633 45.46 6.49 -86.45
C HIS A 633 45.33 6.42 -84.92
N ALA A 634 45.99 7.32 -84.19
CA ALA A 634 45.89 7.46 -82.73
C ALA A 634 45.26 8.80 -82.33
N THR A 635 44.56 8.82 -81.19
CA THR A 635 43.93 9.99 -80.56
C THR A 635 44.02 9.86 -79.04
N THR A 636 43.65 10.88 -78.27
CA THR A 636 43.56 10.79 -76.80
C THR A 636 42.13 10.50 -76.34
N CYS A 637 41.99 9.77 -75.23
CA CYS A 637 40.75 9.66 -74.48
C CYS A 637 40.53 10.95 -73.69
N ASP A 638 39.39 11.62 -73.86
CA ASP A 638 39.11 12.90 -73.19
C ASP A 638 38.81 12.73 -71.67
N ALA A 639 38.66 11.50 -71.18
CA ALA A 639 38.39 11.20 -69.77
C ALA A 639 39.66 10.94 -68.95
N CYS A 640 40.57 10.11 -69.46
CA CYS A 640 41.81 9.72 -68.79
C CYS A 640 43.09 10.30 -69.42
N ASP A 641 42.97 11.05 -70.52
CA ASP A 641 44.06 11.63 -71.31
C ASP A 641 45.04 10.61 -71.91
N GLU A 642 44.73 9.32 -71.88
CA GLU A 642 45.57 8.27 -72.46
C GLU A 642 45.48 8.21 -74.00
N ALA A 643 46.59 7.83 -74.64
CA ALA A 643 46.64 7.64 -76.09
C ALA A 643 45.99 6.31 -76.48
N VAL A 644 45.07 6.37 -77.44
CA VAL A 644 44.21 5.27 -77.84
C VAL A 644 44.04 5.27 -79.37
N GLY A 645 44.06 4.10 -79.99
CA GLY A 645 43.75 3.95 -81.42
C GLY A 645 42.34 4.51 -81.74
N THR A 646 42.20 5.24 -82.84
CA THR A 646 40.96 5.94 -83.21
C THR A 646 39.73 5.02 -83.34
N GLU A 647 39.95 3.73 -83.54
CA GLU A 647 38.93 2.66 -83.58
C GLU A 647 38.40 2.23 -82.21
N HIS A 648 39.10 2.52 -81.12
CA HIS A 648 38.72 2.10 -79.75
C HIS A 648 37.94 3.16 -78.97
N VAL A 649 37.88 4.41 -79.46
CA VAL A 649 37.15 5.51 -78.83
C VAL A 649 35.78 5.75 -79.47
N ILE A 650 34.79 6.05 -78.64
CA ILE A 650 33.41 6.37 -79.05
C ILE A 650 33.00 7.69 -78.36
N PRO A 651 32.23 8.59 -79.01
CA PRO A 651 31.76 9.81 -78.36
C PRO A 651 30.72 9.51 -77.27
N CYS A 652 30.85 10.19 -76.12
CA CYS A 652 29.84 10.26 -75.08
C CYS A 652 28.57 10.91 -75.62
N THR A 653 27.39 10.35 -75.30
CA THR A 653 26.10 10.82 -75.84
C THR A 653 25.74 12.22 -75.33
N ASP A 654 26.11 12.57 -74.10
CA ASP A 654 25.81 13.87 -73.49
C ASP A 654 26.80 14.99 -73.87
N CYS A 655 28.10 14.78 -73.62
CA CYS A 655 29.12 15.81 -73.86
C CYS A 655 29.86 15.72 -75.20
N GLY A 656 29.78 14.60 -75.91
CA GLY A 656 30.48 14.37 -77.19
C GLY A 656 31.95 13.97 -77.09
N ASP A 657 32.50 13.89 -75.88
CA ASP A 657 33.89 13.53 -75.60
C ASP A 657 34.22 12.10 -76.06
N ARG A 658 35.39 11.90 -76.67
CA ARG A 658 35.87 10.61 -77.16
C ARG A 658 36.44 9.79 -76.00
N VAL A 659 35.71 8.75 -75.60
CA VAL A 659 36.05 7.93 -74.43
C VAL A 659 36.43 6.50 -74.82
N CYS A 660 37.44 5.97 -74.12
CA CYS A 660 37.92 4.61 -74.30
C CYS A 660 36.96 3.60 -73.62
N PRO A 661 37.15 2.28 -73.83
CA PRO A 661 36.30 1.26 -73.21
C PRO A 661 36.32 1.23 -71.68
N ALA A 662 37.40 1.70 -71.04
CA ALA A 662 37.50 1.72 -69.58
C ALA A 662 36.73 2.89 -68.95
N ASP A 663 36.68 4.04 -69.63
CA ASP A 663 36.05 5.26 -69.12
C ASP A 663 34.62 5.49 -69.62
N ARG A 664 34.05 4.49 -70.31
CA ARG A 664 32.70 4.54 -70.84
C ARG A 664 31.81 3.50 -70.18
N TYR A 665 30.57 3.91 -69.91
CA TYR A 665 29.52 3.06 -69.37
C TYR A 665 28.32 3.12 -70.30
N THR A 666 27.67 1.99 -70.49
CA THR A 666 26.38 1.92 -71.19
C THR A 666 25.29 1.99 -70.12
N CYS A 667 24.40 2.97 -70.20
CA CYS A 667 23.24 3.04 -69.29
C CYS A 667 22.36 1.81 -69.53
N GLU A 668 21.94 1.12 -68.47
CA GLU A 668 21.10 -0.07 -68.61
C GLU A 668 19.68 0.25 -69.10
N ASP A 669 19.15 1.43 -68.77
CA ASP A 669 17.80 1.86 -69.15
C ASP A 669 17.71 2.35 -70.61
N CYS A 670 18.46 3.40 -70.96
CA CYS A 670 18.41 3.95 -72.32
C CYS A 670 19.33 3.23 -73.33
N GLY A 671 20.32 2.46 -72.87
CA GLY A 671 21.26 1.71 -73.73
C GLY A 671 22.33 2.57 -74.42
N ASP A 672 22.37 3.87 -74.14
CA ASP A 672 23.34 4.81 -74.70
C ASP A 672 24.67 4.81 -73.91
N VAL A 673 25.75 5.25 -74.58
CA VAL A 673 27.12 5.26 -74.00
C VAL A 673 27.46 6.63 -73.45
N PHE A 674 27.89 6.67 -72.19
CA PHE A 674 28.27 7.87 -71.45
C PHE A 674 29.67 7.72 -70.85
N CYS A 675 30.36 8.84 -70.61
CA CYS A 675 31.59 8.81 -69.83
C CYS A 675 31.31 8.66 -68.33
N THR A 676 32.28 8.19 -67.56
CA THR A 676 32.21 8.08 -66.08
C THR A 676 31.67 9.33 -65.38
N LYS A 677 31.98 10.53 -65.89
CA LYS A 677 31.53 11.82 -65.34
C LYS A 677 30.03 12.11 -65.51
N HIS A 678 29.35 11.44 -66.43
CA HIS A 678 27.91 11.64 -66.73
C HIS A 678 27.07 10.43 -66.32
N THR A 679 27.56 9.65 -65.34
CA THR A 679 26.84 8.49 -64.80
C THR A 679 26.90 8.49 -63.28
N ALA A 680 25.85 8.00 -62.64
CA ALA A 680 25.76 7.80 -61.19
C ALA A 680 25.16 6.42 -60.87
N THR A 681 25.29 5.97 -59.62
CA THR A 681 24.79 4.67 -59.16
C THR A 681 23.45 4.81 -58.47
N CYS A 682 22.49 3.94 -58.79
CA CYS A 682 21.25 3.81 -58.04
C CYS A 682 21.53 3.25 -56.63
N THR A 683 20.92 3.83 -55.61
CA THR A 683 21.12 3.42 -54.21
C THR A 683 20.53 2.04 -53.91
N ASP A 684 19.42 1.69 -54.57
CA ASP A 684 18.66 0.48 -54.27
C ASP A 684 19.23 -0.77 -54.97
N CYS A 685 19.63 -0.66 -56.26
CA CYS A 685 20.20 -1.80 -57.01
C CYS A 685 21.72 -1.77 -57.17
N GLY A 686 22.38 -0.63 -56.97
CA GLY A 686 23.82 -0.47 -57.13
C GLY A 686 24.31 -0.33 -58.58
N GLU A 687 23.42 -0.47 -59.57
CA GLU A 687 23.76 -0.35 -61.00
C GLU A 687 23.96 1.11 -61.42
N ARG A 688 24.69 1.33 -62.54
CA ARG A 688 25.06 2.68 -63.04
C ARG A 688 24.16 3.14 -64.18
N PHE A 689 23.62 4.34 -64.03
CA PHE A 689 22.72 4.99 -64.98
C PHE A 689 23.25 6.38 -65.38
N CYS A 690 22.72 6.95 -66.47
CA CYS A 690 22.97 8.35 -66.80
C CYS A 690 22.20 9.28 -65.85
N TYR A 691 22.53 10.57 -65.82
CA TYR A 691 21.82 11.51 -64.94
C TYR A 691 20.35 11.75 -65.32
N ASP A 692 19.99 11.55 -66.59
CA ASP A 692 18.60 11.73 -67.05
C ASP A 692 17.69 10.57 -66.65
N ASP A 693 18.25 9.37 -66.42
CA ASP A 693 17.52 8.15 -66.00
C ASP A 693 17.60 7.92 -64.47
N LEU A 694 17.97 8.96 -63.71
CA LEU A 694 18.04 8.94 -62.25
C LEU A 694 17.28 10.12 -61.65
N THR A 695 16.51 9.83 -60.61
CA THR A 695 15.78 10.82 -59.82
C THR A 695 16.29 10.82 -58.38
N ASN A 696 16.27 11.97 -57.72
CA ASN A 696 16.63 12.05 -56.30
C ASN A 696 15.41 11.73 -55.45
N CYS A 697 15.56 10.83 -54.49
CA CYS A 697 14.54 10.62 -53.47
C CYS A 697 14.25 11.93 -52.72
N ASP A 698 12.98 12.29 -52.59
CA ASP A 698 12.56 13.55 -51.93
C ASP A 698 12.91 13.57 -50.43
N SER A 699 13.14 12.40 -49.82
CA SER A 699 13.50 12.26 -48.40
C SER A 699 15.03 12.30 -48.16
N CYS A 700 15.78 11.41 -48.80
CA CYS A 700 17.22 11.27 -48.54
C CYS A 700 18.13 11.93 -49.58
N HIS A 701 17.56 12.41 -50.70
CA HIS A 701 18.28 13.03 -51.83
C HIS A 701 19.35 12.13 -52.47
N SER A 702 19.22 10.81 -52.32
CA SER A 702 20.05 9.85 -53.03
C SER A 702 19.48 9.55 -54.41
N TRP A 703 20.36 9.25 -55.37
CA TRP A 703 19.97 8.86 -56.73
C TRP A 703 19.34 7.46 -56.77
N THR A 704 18.18 7.36 -57.41
CA THR A 704 17.39 6.15 -57.59
C THR A 704 16.89 6.09 -59.04
N CYS A 705 16.95 4.91 -59.67
CA CYS A 705 16.44 4.71 -61.03
C CYS A 705 14.92 4.54 -61.03
N ASP A 706 14.29 4.74 -62.19
CA ASP A 706 12.84 4.73 -62.35
C ASP A 706 12.17 3.42 -61.87
N GLU A 707 12.86 2.27 -61.95
CA GLU A 707 12.30 0.99 -61.47
C GLU A 707 12.18 0.92 -59.94
N HIS A 708 13.07 1.60 -59.20
CA HIS A 708 13.09 1.60 -57.74
C HIS A 708 12.51 2.88 -57.14
N LEU A 709 11.98 3.74 -58.00
CA LEU A 709 11.35 4.99 -57.64
C LEU A 709 9.84 4.79 -57.56
N THR A 710 9.28 5.16 -56.42
CA THR A 710 7.86 4.97 -56.14
C THR A 710 7.23 6.33 -55.81
N GLU A 711 6.10 6.63 -56.43
CA GLU A 711 5.34 7.86 -56.19
C GLU A 711 4.37 7.65 -55.01
N CYS A 712 4.45 8.50 -53.98
CA CYS A 712 3.50 8.44 -52.87
C CYS A 712 2.11 8.93 -53.30
N CYS A 713 1.06 8.14 -53.06
CA CYS A 713 -0.30 8.48 -53.48
C CYS A 713 -0.89 9.75 -52.81
N ILE A 714 -0.36 10.17 -51.66
CA ILE A 714 -0.84 11.34 -50.91
C ILE A 714 -0.14 12.63 -51.37
N CYS A 715 1.19 12.67 -51.37
CA CYS A 715 1.93 13.89 -51.71
C CYS A 715 2.44 13.96 -53.15
N SER A 716 2.33 12.87 -53.92
CA SER A 716 2.91 12.72 -55.26
C SER A 716 4.42 12.97 -55.33
N GLY A 717 5.12 12.85 -54.20
CA GLY A 717 6.59 12.89 -54.15
C GLY A 717 7.19 11.56 -54.58
N GLU A 718 8.45 11.60 -55.04
CA GLU A 718 9.18 10.45 -55.57
C GLU A 718 10.20 9.94 -54.54
N PHE A 719 10.09 8.68 -54.15
CA PHE A 719 10.84 8.11 -53.03
C PHE A 719 11.49 6.78 -53.43
N CYS A 720 12.65 6.49 -52.83
CA CYS A 720 13.30 5.19 -53.01
C CYS A 720 12.61 4.09 -52.19
N GLY A 721 12.86 2.83 -52.55
CA GLY A 721 12.22 1.66 -51.91
C GLY A 721 12.36 1.59 -50.39
N ALA A 722 13.45 2.13 -49.82
CA ALA A 722 13.65 2.20 -48.36
C ALA A 722 12.76 3.26 -47.65
N HIS A 723 12.26 4.26 -48.38
CA HIS A 723 11.41 5.33 -47.87
C HIS A 723 9.96 5.23 -48.34
N THR A 724 9.59 4.09 -48.93
CA THR A 724 8.22 3.76 -49.33
C THR A 724 7.74 2.47 -48.70
N THR A 725 6.45 2.42 -48.40
CA THR A 725 5.74 1.23 -47.92
C THR A 725 4.34 1.22 -48.53
N ALA A 726 3.67 0.07 -48.56
CA ALA A 726 2.32 -0.04 -49.13
C ALA A 726 1.26 -0.01 -48.03
N CYS A 727 0.13 0.65 -48.29
CA CYS A 727 -1.06 0.57 -47.44
C CYS A 727 -1.63 -0.86 -47.47
N GLU A 728 -1.89 -1.49 -46.32
CA GLU A 728 -2.43 -2.85 -46.28
C GLU A 728 -3.87 -2.97 -46.82
N ASP A 729 -4.66 -1.89 -46.78
CA ASP A 729 -6.05 -1.90 -47.26
C ASP A 729 -6.16 -1.65 -48.78
N CYS A 730 -5.64 -0.52 -49.27
CA CYS A 730 -5.74 -0.18 -50.70
C CYS A 730 -4.57 -0.68 -51.55
N GLY A 731 -3.42 -1.01 -50.94
CA GLY A 731 -2.21 -1.41 -51.64
C GLY A 731 -1.43 -0.26 -52.29
N ASP A 732 -1.85 1.00 -52.07
CA ASP A 732 -1.17 2.16 -52.64
C ASP A 732 0.14 2.46 -51.89
N ASP A 733 1.12 2.98 -52.61
CA ASP A 733 2.43 3.32 -52.05
C ASP A 733 2.41 4.64 -51.27
N LEU A 734 3.02 4.61 -50.09
CA LEU A 734 3.10 5.68 -49.11
C LEU A 734 4.56 5.96 -48.79
N CYS A 735 4.92 7.24 -48.71
CA CYS A 735 6.20 7.58 -48.09
C CYS A 735 6.12 7.40 -46.58
N THR A 736 7.27 7.25 -45.92
CA THR A 736 7.34 7.06 -44.45
C THR A 736 6.65 8.16 -43.64
N ALA A 737 6.46 9.36 -44.19
CA ALA A 737 5.75 10.44 -43.51
C ALA A 737 4.21 10.32 -43.58
N HIS A 738 3.69 9.60 -44.56
CA HIS A 738 2.24 9.39 -44.77
C HIS A 738 1.81 7.95 -44.46
N ALA A 739 2.74 7.13 -43.97
CA ALA A 739 2.51 5.81 -43.43
C ALA A 739 2.06 5.94 -41.97
N VAL A 740 0.85 5.49 -41.65
CA VAL A 740 0.30 5.51 -40.30
C VAL A 740 0.13 4.08 -39.81
N ASP A 741 0.72 3.76 -38.67
CA ASP A 741 0.62 2.43 -38.06
C ASP A 741 -0.69 2.28 -37.28
N CYS A 742 -1.40 1.18 -37.49
CA CYS A 742 -2.58 0.83 -36.69
C CYS A 742 -2.16 0.26 -35.34
N THR A 743 -2.59 0.87 -34.24
CA THR A 743 -2.26 0.40 -32.88
C THR A 743 -2.87 -0.97 -32.52
N SER A 744 -3.84 -1.46 -33.29
CA SER A 744 -4.50 -2.75 -33.01
C SER A 744 -3.86 -3.94 -33.73
N CYS A 745 -3.40 -3.76 -34.98
CA CYS A 745 -2.86 -4.85 -35.80
C CYS A 745 -1.40 -4.66 -36.24
N ASP A 746 -0.78 -3.52 -35.90
CA ASP A 746 0.56 -3.10 -36.34
C ASP A 746 0.72 -2.99 -37.87
N GLY A 747 -0.38 -3.02 -38.63
CA GLY A 747 -0.39 -2.81 -40.08
C GLY A 747 -0.23 -1.34 -40.46
N VAL A 748 0.35 -1.09 -41.64
CA VAL A 748 0.58 0.27 -42.16
C VAL A 748 -0.54 0.69 -43.10
N TYR A 749 -1.09 1.87 -42.89
CA TYR A 749 -2.23 2.39 -43.64
C TYR A 749 -2.01 3.85 -44.05
N CYS A 750 -2.76 4.29 -45.06
CA CYS A 750 -2.81 5.70 -45.44
C CYS A 750 -3.78 6.47 -44.52
N GLU A 751 -3.64 7.79 -44.47
CA GLU A 751 -4.50 8.67 -43.67
C GLU A 751 -6.01 8.54 -43.98
N GLU A 752 -6.39 8.02 -45.16
CA GLU A 752 -7.80 7.78 -45.51
C GLU A 752 -8.36 6.46 -44.93
N HIS A 753 -7.50 5.48 -44.62
CA HIS A 753 -7.89 4.15 -44.12
C HIS A 753 -7.62 3.96 -42.63
N VAL A 754 -7.27 5.05 -41.93
CA VAL A 754 -7.19 5.11 -40.47
C VAL A 754 -8.12 6.20 -39.94
N ALA A 755 -8.57 6.01 -38.71
CA ALA A 755 -9.23 7.07 -37.96
C ALA A 755 -8.78 7.01 -36.50
N GLU A 756 -8.87 8.16 -35.82
CA GLU A 756 -8.55 8.26 -34.40
C GLU A 756 -9.62 7.54 -33.57
N CYS A 757 -9.18 6.78 -32.57
CA CYS A 757 -10.05 6.26 -31.53
C CYS A 757 -10.58 7.42 -30.68
N ASP A 758 -11.90 7.55 -30.52
CA ASP A 758 -12.52 8.65 -29.77
C ASP A 758 -12.12 8.68 -28.27
N ILE A 759 -11.56 7.60 -27.73
CA ILE A 759 -11.13 7.49 -26.32
C ILE A 759 -9.64 7.80 -26.13
N CYS A 760 -8.74 7.13 -26.86
CA CYS A 760 -7.30 7.30 -26.67
C CYS A 760 -6.64 8.26 -27.67
N GLY A 761 -7.32 8.60 -28.77
CA GLY A 761 -6.79 9.44 -29.84
C GLY A 761 -5.80 8.74 -30.78
N ASP A 762 -5.51 7.46 -30.56
CA ASP A 762 -4.58 6.71 -31.41
C ASP A 762 -5.23 6.30 -32.73
N PHE A 763 -4.44 6.26 -33.81
CA PHE A 763 -4.91 5.86 -35.13
C PHE A 763 -5.10 4.35 -35.24
N THR A 764 -6.29 3.94 -35.64
CA THR A 764 -6.66 2.54 -35.86
C THR A 764 -7.23 2.40 -37.27
N CYS A 765 -6.95 1.27 -37.94
CA CYS A 765 -7.52 1.02 -39.26
C CYS A 765 -9.04 0.89 -39.16
N LEU A 766 -9.74 1.22 -40.26
CA LEU A 766 -11.20 1.21 -40.27
C LEU A 766 -11.83 -0.17 -40.00
N ASP A 767 -11.08 -1.26 -40.23
CA ASP A 767 -11.54 -2.62 -39.93
C ASP A 767 -11.51 -2.93 -38.42
N ASP A 768 -10.48 -2.46 -37.72
CA ASP A 768 -10.31 -2.69 -36.26
C ASP A 768 -11.07 -1.66 -35.40
N LEU A 769 -11.63 -0.63 -36.03
CA LEU A 769 -12.46 0.38 -35.39
C LEU A 769 -13.92 -0.05 -35.42
N GLN A 770 -14.58 -0.10 -34.26
CA GLN A 770 -16.01 -0.39 -34.18
C GLN A 770 -16.75 0.71 -33.46
N SER A 771 -18.05 0.83 -33.74
CA SER A 771 -18.91 1.82 -33.07
C SER A 771 -19.50 1.27 -31.78
N CYS A 772 -19.49 2.08 -30.73
CA CYS A 772 -20.22 1.78 -29.51
C CYS A 772 -21.74 1.83 -29.78
N GLY A 773 -22.46 0.79 -29.37
CA GLY A 773 -23.92 0.70 -29.54
C GLY A 773 -24.73 1.73 -28.74
N VAL A 774 -24.10 2.45 -27.81
CA VAL A 774 -24.74 3.47 -26.94
C VAL A 774 -24.49 4.89 -27.44
N CYS A 775 -23.23 5.32 -27.51
CA CYS A 775 -22.88 6.68 -27.94
C CYS A 775 -22.64 6.82 -29.46
N GLY A 776 -22.29 5.73 -30.14
CA GLY A 776 -21.91 5.74 -31.56
C GLY A 776 -20.44 6.13 -31.82
N ASP A 777 -19.67 6.38 -30.76
CA ASP A 777 -18.24 6.70 -30.85
C ASP A 777 -17.47 5.51 -31.45
N HIS A 778 -16.46 5.83 -32.25
CA HIS A 778 -15.63 4.89 -32.99
C HIS A 778 -14.38 4.61 -32.17
N VAL A 779 -14.30 3.38 -31.67
CA VAL A 779 -13.31 2.98 -30.65
C VAL A 779 -12.56 1.74 -31.10
N CYS A 780 -11.29 1.68 -30.73
CA CYS A 780 -10.46 0.53 -31.03
C CYS A 780 -10.84 -0.68 -30.18
N SER A 781 -10.45 -1.87 -30.64
CA SER A 781 -10.76 -3.14 -29.99
C SER A 781 -10.36 -3.23 -28.50
N ALA A 782 -9.29 -2.54 -28.10
CA ALA A 782 -8.83 -2.49 -26.70
C ALA A 782 -9.79 -1.71 -25.78
N HIS A 783 -10.53 -0.73 -26.32
CA HIS A 783 -11.50 0.08 -25.59
C HIS A 783 -12.95 -0.37 -25.81
N LEU A 784 -13.12 -1.60 -26.32
CA LEU A 784 -14.41 -2.21 -26.58
C LEU A 784 -14.60 -3.48 -25.76
N VAL A 785 -15.79 -3.63 -25.23
CA VAL A 785 -16.24 -4.85 -24.56
C VAL A 785 -17.55 -5.32 -25.17
N TRP A 786 -17.69 -6.64 -25.30
CA TRP A 786 -18.92 -7.25 -25.78
C TRP A 786 -19.88 -7.48 -24.62
N SER A 787 -21.11 -6.98 -24.73
CA SER A 787 -22.16 -7.29 -23.78
C SER A 787 -23.00 -8.49 -24.25
N PRO A 788 -22.97 -9.63 -23.54
CA PRO A 788 -23.84 -10.76 -23.86
C PRO A 788 -25.32 -10.47 -23.51
N HIS A 789 -25.60 -9.42 -22.73
CA HIS A 789 -26.96 -9.09 -22.28
C HIS A 789 -27.71 -8.17 -23.25
N SER A 790 -26.99 -7.25 -23.90
CA SER A 790 -27.56 -6.33 -24.90
C SER A 790 -27.24 -6.75 -26.35
N GLU A 791 -26.47 -7.83 -26.54
CA GLU A 791 -25.94 -8.28 -27.84
C GLU A 791 -25.29 -7.12 -28.63
N ALA A 792 -24.58 -6.24 -27.92
CA ALA A 792 -23.96 -5.04 -28.46
C ALA A 792 -22.52 -4.88 -27.97
N THR A 793 -21.68 -4.28 -28.82
CA THR A 793 -20.36 -3.77 -28.47
C THR A 793 -20.49 -2.41 -27.77
N LEU A 794 -19.87 -2.30 -26.60
CA LEU A 794 -19.88 -1.10 -25.76
C LEU A 794 -18.46 -0.58 -25.63
N CYS A 795 -18.28 0.73 -25.60
CA CYS A 795 -16.99 1.25 -25.16
C CYS A 795 -16.86 1.08 -23.64
N VAL A 796 -15.63 1.08 -23.14
CA VAL A 796 -15.34 0.93 -21.71
C VAL A 796 -16.07 1.94 -20.82
N ASP A 797 -16.34 3.16 -21.30
CA ASP A 797 -17.05 4.18 -20.54
C ASP A 797 -18.55 3.91 -20.39
N HIS A 798 -19.16 3.17 -21.31
CA HIS A 798 -20.60 2.83 -21.28
C HIS A 798 -20.88 1.40 -20.83
N ALA A 799 -19.83 0.69 -20.41
CA ALA A 799 -19.91 -0.69 -19.97
C ALA A 799 -19.73 -0.78 -18.46
N VAL A 800 -20.68 -1.43 -17.79
CA VAL A 800 -20.60 -1.75 -16.35
C VAL A 800 -20.62 -3.26 -16.18
N GLU A 801 -19.84 -3.76 -15.23
CA GLU A 801 -19.75 -5.18 -14.92
C GLU A 801 -20.86 -5.58 -13.94
N CYS A 802 -21.59 -6.65 -14.24
CA CYS A 802 -22.59 -7.19 -13.33
C CYS A 802 -21.91 -7.98 -12.20
N SER A 803 -22.26 -7.69 -10.94
CA SER A 803 -21.71 -8.37 -9.75
C SER A 803 -21.89 -9.89 -9.74
N GLU A 804 -22.97 -10.37 -10.37
CA GLU A 804 -23.38 -11.78 -10.31
C GLU A 804 -22.69 -12.66 -11.35
N CYS A 805 -22.55 -12.16 -12.59
CA CYS A 805 -22.00 -12.96 -13.69
C CYS A 805 -20.64 -12.48 -14.18
N GLY A 806 -20.16 -11.31 -13.74
CA GLY A 806 -18.92 -10.69 -14.21
C GLY A 806 -18.96 -10.29 -15.69
N ALA A 807 -20.13 -10.30 -16.32
CA ALA A 807 -20.29 -9.89 -17.71
C ALA A 807 -20.65 -8.41 -17.79
N TYR A 808 -20.14 -7.76 -18.84
CA TYR A 808 -20.43 -6.35 -19.11
C TYR A 808 -21.85 -6.16 -19.66
N CYS A 809 -22.53 -5.13 -19.19
CA CYS A 809 -23.80 -4.64 -19.70
C CYS A 809 -23.75 -3.12 -19.90
N ALA A 810 -24.67 -2.59 -20.70
CA ALA A 810 -24.76 -1.15 -20.87
C ALA A 810 -25.19 -0.53 -19.54
N GLU A 811 -24.54 0.55 -19.12
CA GLU A 811 -24.86 1.23 -17.86
C GLU A 811 -26.36 1.53 -17.72
N ARG A 812 -27.00 1.95 -18.82
CA ARG A 812 -28.44 2.24 -18.86
C ARG A 812 -29.34 1.02 -18.61
N ASP A 813 -28.83 -0.17 -18.89
CA ASP A 813 -29.57 -1.43 -18.71
C ASP A 813 -29.17 -2.12 -17.39
N ALA A 814 -28.19 -1.61 -16.66
CA ALA A 814 -27.86 -2.13 -15.34
C ALA A 814 -28.78 -1.49 -14.29
N ASP A 815 -29.26 -2.33 -13.37
CA ASP A 815 -30.06 -1.90 -12.24
C ASP A 815 -29.25 -2.01 -10.95
N GLU A 816 -29.49 -1.12 -10.01
CA GLU A 816 -28.83 -1.10 -8.70
C GLU A 816 -29.66 -1.91 -7.69
N CYS A 817 -29.04 -2.85 -6.99
CA CYS A 817 -29.69 -3.59 -5.92
C CYS A 817 -30.01 -2.65 -4.75
N PHE A 818 -31.28 -2.57 -4.35
CA PHE A 818 -31.72 -1.69 -3.24
C PHE A 818 -31.13 -2.07 -1.86
N VAL A 819 -30.57 -3.27 -1.71
CA VAL A 819 -30.07 -3.79 -0.43
C VAL A 819 -28.56 -3.58 -0.26
N CYS A 820 -27.78 -3.84 -1.32
CA CYS A 820 -26.32 -3.80 -1.28
C CYS A 820 -25.68 -2.83 -2.29
N ASP A 821 -26.49 -2.09 -3.05
CA ASP A 821 -26.09 -1.12 -4.08
C ASP A 821 -25.26 -1.73 -5.23
N ALA A 822 -25.21 -3.06 -5.33
CA ALA A 822 -24.51 -3.76 -6.41
C ALA A 822 -25.24 -3.62 -7.75
N LEU A 823 -24.48 -3.34 -8.82
CA LEU A 823 -25.00 -3.27 -10.18
C LEU A 823 -25.24 -4.68 -10.75
N VAL A 824 -26.48 -4.95 -11.14
CA VAL A 824 -26.91 -6.21 -11.74
C VAL A 824 -27.47 -6.00 -13.13
N CYS A 825 -27.17 -6.91 -14.04
CA CYS A 825 -27.72 -6.86 -15.39
C CYS A 825 -29.22 -7.24 -15.39
N PRO A 826 -29.98 -6.93 -16.47
CA PRO A 826 -31.43 -7.17 -16.53
C PRO A 826 -31.85 -8.63 -16.31
N THR A 827 -30.95 -9.58 -16.52
CA THR A 827 -31.23 -11.01 -16.32
C THR A 827 -31.09 -11.46 -14.87
N HIS A 828 -30.33 -10.71 -14.06
CA HIS A 828 -30.15 -10.99 -12.62
C HIS A 828 -30.90 -9.99 -11.73
N ALA A 829 -31.36 -8.86 -12.30
CA ALA A 829 -32.30 -7.96 -11.64
C ALA A 829 -33.61 -8.69 -11.34
N THR A 830 -33.89 -8.90 -10.05
CA THR A 830 -35.14 -9.46 -9.56
C THR A 830 -35.93 -8.36 -8.86
N THR A 831 -37.26 -8.42 -8.88
CA THR A 831 -38.09 -7.39 -8.25
C THR A 831 -38.77 -7.95 -7.01
N CYS A 832 -38.70 -7.23 -5.90
CA CYS A 832 -39.46 -7.61 -4.71
C CYS A 832 -40.97 -7.42 -4.96
N GLU A 833 -41.76 -8.48 -4.81
CA GLU A 833 -43.22 -8.43 -5.04
C GLU A 833 -43.96 -7.45 -4.11
N MET A 834 -43.38 -7.12 -2.94
CA MET A 834 -44.02 -6.24 -1.95
C MET A 834 -43.76 -4.75 -2.19
N CYS A 835 -42.51 -4.35 -2.41
CA CYS A 835 -42.16 -2.93 -2.60
C CYS A 835 -41.90 -2.54 -4.06
N GLY A 836 -41.67 -3.49 -4.96
CA GLY A 836 -41.32 -3.23 -6.35
C GLY A 836 -39.86 -2.79 -6.55
N GLU A 837 -39.05 -2.77 -5.49
CA GLU A 837 -37.62 -2.45 -5.57
C GLU A 837 -36.83 -3.60 -6.18
N ILE A 838 -35.71 -3.28 -6.83
CA ILE A 838 -34.84 -4.26 -7.50
C ILE A 838 -33.85 -4.85 -6.48
N THR A 839 -33.66 -6.15 -6.53
CA THR A 839 -32.71 -6.92 -5.72
C THR A 839 -31.83 -7.79 -6.61
N CYS A 840 -30.58 -7.99 -6.18
CA CYS A 840 -29.73 -9.02 -6.75
C CYS A 840 -30.19 -10.42 -6.30
N PRO A 841 -29.76 -11.50 -6.97
CA PRO A 841 -30.10 -12.87 -6.58
C PRO A 841 -29.70 -13.21 -5.14
N ASP A 842 -28.56 -12.71 -4.65
CA ASP A 842 -28.08 -12.95 -3.29
C ASP A 842 -28.97 -12.27 -2.22
N ASP A 843 -29.54 -11.10 -2.53
CA ASP A 843 -30.46 -10.37 -1.66
C ASP A 843 -31.94 -10.66 -1.96
N THR A 844 -32.21 -11.68 -2.77
CA THR A 844 -33.58 -12.12 -3.08
C THR A 844 -33.90 -13.37 -2.28
N ILE A 845 -34.91 -13.27 -1.42
CA ILE A 845 -35.39 -14.36 -0.59
C ILE A 845 -36.76 -14.81 -1.10
N ALA A 846 -36.87 -16.08 -1.48
CA ALA A 846 -38.15 -16.68 -1.86
C ALA A 846 -38.95 -17.06 -0.61
N CYS A 847 -40.23 -16.67 -0.56
CA CYS A 847 -41.11 -17.07 0.54
C CYS A 847 -41.42 -18.58 0.49
N THR A 848 -41.27 -19.29 1.61
CA THR A 848 -41.50 -20.74 1.70
C THR A 848 -42.93 -21.17 1.34
N ASP A 849 -43.93 -20.29 1.48
CA ASP A 849 -45.33 -20.61 1.18
C ASP A 849 -45.73 -20.30 -0.26
N CYS A 850 -45.36 -19.13 -0.80
CA CYS A 850 -45.77 -18.69 -2.13
C CYS A 850 -44.69 -18.75 -3.21
N ASP A 851 -43.43 -19.07 -2.86
CA ASP A 851 -42.26 -19.09 -3.73
C ASP A 851 -41.95 -17.76 -4.44
N GLU A 852 -42.65 -16.67 -4.08
CA GLU A 852 -42.46 -15.34 -4.67
C GLU A 852 -41.20 -14.65 -4.10
N PRO A 853 -40.49 -13.83 -4.90
CA PRO A 853 -39.27 -13.16 -4.50
C PRO A 853 -39.53 -11.91 -3.66
N HIS A 854 -38.81 -11.79 -2.54
CA HIS A 854 -38.89 -10.65 -1.63
C HIS A 854 -37.49 -10.20 -1.19
N CYS A 855 -37.33 -8.91 -0.93
CA CYS A 855 -36.11 -8.40 -0.28
C CYS A 855 -36.11 -8.78 1.22
N PRO A 856 -34.95 -8.78 1.91
CA PRO A 856 -34.84 -9.22 3.30
C PRO A 856 -35.71 -8.43 4.28
N ARG A 857 -36.04 -7.16 3.94
CA ARG A 857 -36.94 -6.30 4.75
C ARG A 857 -38.39 -6.76 4.76
N HIS A 858 -38.83 -7.53 3.77
CA HIS A 858 -40.22 -8.00 3.61
C HIS A 858 -40.38 -9.48 3.93
N THR A 859 -39.34 -10.09 4.51
CA THR A 859 -39.33 -11.48 4.94
C THR A 859 -38.91 -11.60 6.39
N ALA A 860 -39.41 -12.61 7.10
CA ALA A 860 -38.95 -12.95 8.44
C ALA A 860 -39.04 -14.47 8.67
N GLU A 861 -38.27 -14.95 9.64
CA GLU A 861 -38.25 -16.36 10.04
C GLU A 861 -39.41 -16.67 11.00
N CYS A 862 -40.09 -17.80 10.77
CA CYS A 862 -41.09 -18.32 11.70
C CYS A 862 -40.43 -18.79 13.00
N HIS A 863 -40.96 -18.37 14.15
CA HIS A 863 -40.43 -18.77 15.46
C HIS A 863 -40.39 -20.29 15.70
N ASP A 864 -41.40 -21.02 15.20
CA ASP A 864 -41.56 -22.46 15.48
C ASP A 864 -40.77 -23.34 14.49
N CYS A 865 -40.82 -23.06 13.18
CA CYS A 865 -40.15 -23.89 12.17
C CYS A 865 -38.79 -23.34 11.69
N GLY A 866 -38.53 -22.04 11.85
CA GLY A 866 -37.31 -21.37 11.37
C GLY A 866 -37.25 -21.13 9.86
N ASP A 867 -38.28 -21.51 9.10
CA ASP A 867 -38.35 -21.21 7.67
C ASP A 867 -38.72 -19.73 7.44
N VAL A 868 -38.34 -19.19 6.27
CA VAL A 868 -38.53 -17.77 5.94
C VAL A 868 -39.81 -17.57 5.13
N PHE A 869 -40.61 -16.59 5.55
CA PHE A 869 -41.88 -16.25 4.92
C PHE A 869 -41.95 -14.75 4.64
N CYS A 870 -42.76 -14.35 3.65
CA CYS A 870 -43.08 -12.95 3.46
C CYS A 870 -44.03 -12.45 4.54
N ALA A 871 -44.09 -11.13 4.74
CA ALA A 871 -44.92 -10.50 5.76
C ALA A 871 -46.41 -10.91 5.70
N ASP A 872 -46.94 -11.19 4.51
CA ASP A 872 -48.34 -11.60 4.33
C ASP A 872 -48.63 -13.02 4.85
N HIS A 873 -47.63 -13.90 4.93
CA HIS A 873 -47.77 -15.28 5.40
C HIS A 873 -47.34 -15.48 6.86
N LEU A 874 -47.11 -14.37 7.57
CA LEU A 874 -46.75 -14.33 8.98
C LEU A 874 -47.84 -13.66 9.81
N LEU A 875 -47.96 -14.09 11.05
CA LEU A 875 -48.87 -13.53 12.05
C LEU A 875 -48.10 -13.31 13.35
N ASP A 876 -48.44 -12.25 14.07
CA ASP A 876 -47.88 -11.97 15.39
C ASP A 876 -48.36 -13.01 16.40
N CYS A 877 -47.46 -13.55 17.20
CA CYS A 877 -47.83 -14.40 18.32
C CYS A 877 -48.31 -13.53 19.49
N ALA A 878 -49.51 -13.76 20.04
CA ALA A 878 -49.96 -13.05 21.23
C ALA A 878 -49.16 -13.38 22.52
N GLY A 879 -48.31 -14.42 22.48
CA GLY A 879 -47.53 -14.90 23.62
C GLY A 879 -46.06 -14.46 23.66
N CYS A 880 -45.54 -13.88 22.58
CA CYS A 880 -44.17 -13.36 22.51
C CYS A 880 -44.07 -12.29 21.42
N ASP A 881 -42.96 -11.57 21.36
CA ASP A 881 -42.75 -10.53 20.34
C ASP A 881 -42.31 -11.10 18.97
N SER A 882 -42.54 -12.40 18.71
CA SER A 882 -42.12 -13.08 17.48
C SER A 882 -43.29 -13.35 16.54
N VAL A 883 -42.98 -13.48 15.24
CA VAL A 883 -43.91 -13.86 14.19
C VAL A 883 -43.89 -15.37 13.91
N VAL A 884 -45.02 -15.89 13.44
CA VAL A 884 -45.24 -17.33 13.21
C VAL A 884 -45.99 -17.52 11.89
N CYS A 885 -45.64 -18.57 11.13
CA CYS A 885 -46.34 -18.88 9.89
C CYS A 885 -47.75 -19.45 10.17
N TRP A 886 -48.67 -19.33 9.22
CA TRP A 886 -50.06 -19.80 9.40
C TRP A 886 -50.17 -21.29 9.73
N SER A 887 -49.21 -22.11 9.31
CA SER A 887 -49.22 -23.55 9.60
C SER A 887 -48.87 -23.87 11.06
N ASP A 888 -48.08 -23.01 11.70
CA ASP A 888 -47.64 -23.17 13.09
C ASP A 888 -48.45 -22.32 14.08
N THR A 889 -49.45 -21.58 13.58
CA THR A 889 -50.41 -20.86 14.42
C THR A 889 -51.54 -21.75 14.92
N VAL A 890 -51.92 -21.55 16.18
CA VAL A 890 -53.08 -22.18 16.81
C VAL A 890 -53.81 -21.13 17.66
N ASP A 891 -55.14 -21.09 17.58
CA ASP A 891 -55.96 -20.18 18.38
C ASP A 891 -56.11 -20.73 19.81
N CYS A 892 -55.98 -19.87 20.83
CA CYS A 892 -56.35 -20.26 22.17
C CYS A 892 -57.88 -20.40 22.28
N ALA A 893 -58.36 -21.53 22.81
CA ALA A 893 -59.79 -21.83 22.88
C ALA A 893 -60.59 -20.91 23.81
N ALA A 894 -59.92 -20.15 24.69
CA ALA A 894 -60.56 -19.26 25.66
C ALA A 894 -60.81 -17.84 25.12
N ASP A 895 -59.79 -17.20 24.54
CA ASP A 895 -59.83 -15.81 24.05
C ASP A 895 -59.97 -15.70 22.52
N GLY A 896 -59.55 -16.74 21.79
CA GLY A 896 -59.49 -16.77 20.33
C GLY A 896 -58.29 -16.05 19.74
N ASP A 897 -57.31 -15.67 20.55
CA ASP A 897 -56.08 -15.03 20.10
C ASP A 897 -55.11 -16.07 19.51
N VAL A 898 -54.30 -15.63 18.55
CA VAL A 898 -53.39 -16.48 17.78
C VAL A 898 -52.06 -16.64 18.52
N PHE A 899 -51.62 -17.89 18.71
CA PHE A 899 -50.34 -18.20 19.35
C PHE A 899 -49.50 -19.12 18.46
N ALA A 900 -48.19 -19.07 18.67
CA ALA A 900 -47.29 -20.15 18.27
C ALA A 900 -47.78 -21.46 18.90
N SER A 901 -47.75 -22.55 18.14
CA SER A 901 -48.15 -23.87 18.62
C SER A 901 -47.37 -24.29 19.87
N SER A 902 -46.11 -23.86 19.97
CA SER A 902 -45.21 -24.09 21.11
C SER A 902 -45.63 -23.36 22.40
N HIS A 903 -46.43 -22.30 22.30
CA HIS A 903 -46.91 -21.48 23.43
C HIS A 903 -48.26 -21.94 24.01
N LEU A 904 -48.87 -22.96 23.41
CA LEU A 904 -50.12 -23.55 23.90
C LEU A 904 -49.89 -24.96 24.45
N GLU A 905 -50.70 -25.34 25.44
CA GLU A 905 -50.79 -26.74 25.85
C GLU A 905 -52.25 -27.18 25.93
N ALA A 906 -52.48 -28.45 25.58
CA ALA A 906 -53.81 -29.02 25.57
C ALA A 906 -54.28 -29.35 26.99
N CYS A 907 -55.50 -28.93 27.34
CA CYS A 907 -56.15 -29.37 28.56
C CYS A 907 -56.36 -30.89 28.51
N ALA A 908 -55.88 -31.65 29.49
CA ALA A 908 -55.99 -33.11 29.43
C ALA A 908 -57.43 -33.66 29.60
N THR A 909 -58.41 -32.78 29.88
CA THR A 909 -59.84 -33.15 29.94
C THR A 909 -60.55 -32.93 28.60
N CYS A 910 -60.51 -31.72 28.03
CA CYS A 910 -61.22 -31.40 26.79
C CYS A 910 -60.37 -31.56 25.52
N GLY A 911 -59.04 -31.58 25.64
CA GLY A 911 -58.10 -31.68 24.52
C GLY A 911 -57.93 -30.40 23.71
N GLU A 912 -58.59 -29.30 24.09
CA GLU A 912 -58.42 -27.99 23.47
C GLU A 912 -57.15 -27.30 24.00
N SER A 913 -56.55 -26.45 23.16
CA SER A 913 -55.28 -25.77 23.42
C SER A 913 -55.50 -24.42 24.12
N PHE A 914 -54.76 -24.18 25.20
CA PHE A 914 -54.86 -22.96 26.00
C PHE A 914 -53.49 -22.31 26.21
N CYS A 915 -53.48 -20.97 26.20
CA CYS A 915 -52.30 -20.17 26.47
C CYS A 915 -51.96 -20.21 27.97
N GLY A 916 -50.75 -19.77 28.32
CA GLY A 916 -50.26 -19.79 29.71
C GLY A 916 -51.17 -19.06 30.71
N GLY A 917 -51.92 -18.04 30.26
CA GLY A 917 -52.85 -17.28 31.12
C GLY A 917 -54.19 -17.96 31.37
N HIS A 918 -54.62 -18.88 30.50
CA HIS A 918 -55.94 -19.53 30.55
C HIS A 918 -55.84 -21.02 30.96
N ARG A 919 -54.70 -21.41 31.55
CA ARG A 919 -54.43 -22.78 31.99
C ARG A 919 -53.82 -22.77 33.39
N ASP A 920 -54.20 -23.75 34.19
CA ASP A 920 -53.65 -24.03 35.51
C ASP A 920 -53.12 -25.47 35.56
N GLU A 921 -52.08 -25.71 36.36
CA GLU A 921 -51.55 -27.05 36.61
C GLU A 921 -52.18 -27.62 37.88
N CYS A 922 -52.69 -28.85 37.84
CA CYS A 922 -53.20 -29.48 39.06
C CYS A 922 -52.04 -29.80 40.02
N THR A 923 -52.06 -29.26 41.24
CA THR A 923 -51.00 -29.39 42.26
C THR A 923 -50.66 -30.84 42.66
N ILE A 924 -51.50 -31.82 42.33
CA ILE A 924 -51.27 -33.25 42.67
C ILE A 924 -50.75 -34.06 41.48
N CYS A 925 -51.39 -33.96 40.31
CA CYS A 925 -51.00 -34.79 39.15
C CYS A 925 -50.13 -34.08 38.13
N GLY A 926 -49.94 -32.76 38.25
CA GLY A 926 -49.18 -31.95 37.31
C GLY A 926 -49.81 -31.83 35.92
N GLU A 927 -51.08 -32.25 35.77
CA GLU A 927 -51.75 -32.17 34.47
C GLU A 927 -52.36 -30.78 34.27
N ILE A 928 -52.17 -30.24 33.07
CA ILE A 928 -52.72 -28.95 32.65
C ILE A 928 -54.24 -29.03 32.50
N ARG A 929 -54.92 -28.01 33.02
CA ARG A 929 -56.36 -27.83 33.01
C ARG A 929 -56.69 -26.41 32.55
N CYS A 930 -57.75 -26.26 31.77
CA CYS A 930 -58.33 -24.93 31.55
C CYS A 930 -59.13 -24.50 32.78
N GLU A 931 -59.48 -23.21 32.84
CA GLU A 931 -60.25 -22.62 33.94
C GLU A 931 -61.57 -23.36 34.24
N ASP A 932 -62.22 -23.93 33.23
CA ASP A 932 -63.47 -24.69 33.41
C ASP A 932 -63.26 -26.08 34.03
N HIS A 933 -62.06 -26.65 33.93
CA HIS A 933 -61.74 -28.01 34.40
C HIS A 933 -60.74 -28.03 35.57
N VAL A 934 -60.48 -26.87 36.15
CA VAL A 934 -59.73 -26.68 37.39
C VAL A 934 -60.66 -26.06 38.42
N ALA A 935 -60.52 -26.47 39.67
CA ALA A 935 -61.21 -25.84 40.78
C ALA A 935 -60.23 -25.63 41.93
N ARG A 936 -60.48 -24.58 42.72
CA ARG A 936 -59.61 -24.21 43.84
C ARG A 936 -60.13 -24.78 45.14
N CYS A 937 -59.23 -25.20 46.02
CA CYS A 937 -59.65 -25.65 47.34
C CYS A 937 -60.09 -24.45 48.19
N ALA A 938 -61.23 -24.55 48.88
CA ALA A 938 -61.79 -23.46 49.67
C ALA A 938 -60.93 -23.02 50.88
N VAL A 939 -59.86 -23.75 51.21
CA VAL A 939 -59.00 -23.46 52.38
C VAL A 939 -57.67 -22.85 51.97
N ASP A 940 -56.98 -23.41 50.96
CA ASP A 940 -55.65 -22.96 50.52
C ASP A 940 -55.67 -22.22 49.17
N ASP A 941 -56.80 -22.22 48.46
CA ASP A 941 -57.01 -21.59 47.14
C ASP A 941 -56.10 -22.12 46.01
N GLU A 942 -55.46 -23.27 46.22
CA GLU A 942 -54.59 -23.92 45.24
C GLU A 942 -55.40 -24.68 44.17
N PRO A 943 -54.92 -24.76 42.91
CA PRO A 943 -55.63 -25.36 41.80
C PRO A 943 -55.55 -26.90 41.78
N TYR A 944 -56.71 -27.55 41.72
CA TYR A 944 -56.83 -29.00 41.61
C TYR A 944 -57.79 -29.38 40.50
N CYS A 945 -57.54 -30.51 39.82
CA CYS A 945 -58.57 -31.10 38.99
C CYS A 945 -59.68 -31.68 39.86
N GLU A 946 -60.90 -31.76 39.32
CA GLU A 946 -62.10 -32.25 40.04
C GLU A 946 -61.90 -33.63 40.70
N ARG A 947 -61.03 -34.47 40.14
CA ARG A 947 -60.71 -35.80 40.67
C ARG A 947 -60.02 -35.76 42.03
N HIS A 948 -59.35 -34.66 42.34
CA HIS A 948 -58.58 -34.48 43.58
C HIS A 948 -59.30 -33.60 44.59
N LEU A 949 -60.50 -33.13 44.28
CA LEU A 949 -61.34 -32.37 45.20
C LEU A 949 -62.47 -33.24 45.74
N SER A 950 -62.85 -32.95 46.98
CA SER A 950 -63.97 -33.62 47.65
C SER A 950 -64.83 -32.58 48.36
N SER A 951 -66.14 -32.74 48.29
CA SER A 951 -67.08 -31.89 49.04
C SER A 951 -67.35 -32.46 50.43
N CYS A 952 -67.55 -31.59 51.42
CA CYS A 952 -68.02 -32.05 52.73
C CYS A 952 -69.46 -32.58 52.65
N SER A 953 -69.70 -33.79 53.19
CA SER A 953 -70.99 -34.47 53.14
C SER A 953 -72.09 -33.84 54.01
N LEU A 954 -71.74 -32.91 54.90
CA LEU A 954 -72.67 -32.22 55.82
C LEU A 954 -72.82 -30.73 55.54
N CYS A 955 -72.06 -30.18 54.60
CA CYS A 955 -72.33 -28.85 54.07
C CYS A 955 -73.50 -28.96 53.08
N GLU A 956 -74.73 -29.10 53.58
CA GLU A 956 -75.93 -28.93 52.74
C GLU A 956 -76.26 -27.43 52.61
N ASP A 957 -76.65 -27.04 51.38
CA ASP A 957 -76.85 -25.68 50.87
C ASP A 957 -77.76 -24.78 51.74
N ASP A 958 -77.22 -24.09 52.74
CA ASP A 958 -78.03 -23.15 53.54
C ASP A 958 -78.18 -21.75 52.90
N ASP A 959 -77.50 -21.44 51.78
CA ASP A 959 -77.64 -20.13 51.11
C ASP A 959 -77.42 -20.11 49.58
N GLY A 960 -77.42 -21.28 48.91
CA GLY A 960 -77.22 -21.36 47.46
C GLY A 960 -75.78 -21.13 46.98
N THR A 961 -74.82 -21.08 47.92
CA THR A 961 -73.39 -21.29 47.68
C THR A 961 -73.12 -22.79 47.74
N GLY A 962 -72.75 -23.39 46.60
CA GLY A 962 -72.52 -24.84 46.50
C GLY A 962 -71.47 -25.36 47.49
N ALA A 963 -71.53 -26.66 47.80
CA ALA A 963 -70.65 -27.32 48.75
C ALA A 963 -69.16 -26.97 48.50
N GLU A 964 -68.49 -26.46 49.54
CA GLU A 964 -67.07 -26.10 49.48
C GLU A 964 -66.23 -27.32 49.05
N LEU A 965 -65.41 -27.14 48.00
CA LEU A 965 -64.49 -28.15 47.49
C LEU A 965 -63.20 -28.13 48.30
N LEU A 966 -62.80 -29.28 48.82
CA LEU A 966 -61.66 -29.45 49.71
C LEU A 966 -60.63 -30.37 49.06
N CYS A 967 -59.36 -30.00 49.15
CA CYS A 967 -58.24 -30.85 48.75
C CYS A 967 -58.06 -32.01 49.74
N PRO A 968 -57.25 -33.03 49.40
CA PRO A 968 -57.07 -34.22 50.24
C PRO A 968 -56.48 -33.95 51.62
N GLU A 969 -55.76 -32.84 51.81
CA GLU A 969 -55.21 -32.44 53.11
C GLU A 969 -56.26 -31.79 54.02
N HIS A 970 -57.31 -31.19 53.45
CA HIS A 970 -58.32 -30.42 54.16
C HIS A 970 -59.66 -31.16 54.33
N VAL A 971 -59.68 -32.45 53.99
CA VAL A 971 -60.84 -33.34 54.18
C VAL A 971 -60.47 -34.45 55.16
N VAL A 972 -61.34 -34.70 56.14
CA VAL A 972 -61.15 -35.78 57.13
C VAL A 972 -62.38 -36.67 57.14
N SER A 973 -62.21 -37.99 57.22
CA SER A 973 -63.34 -38.92 57.24
C SER A 973 -63.88 -39.14 58.66
N CYS A 974 -65.20 -39.20 58.81
CA CYS A 974 -65.82 -39.65 60.05
C CYS A 974 -65.42 -41.11 60.34
N ASP A 975 -64.90 -41.39 61.52
CA ASP A 975 -64.46 -42.75 61.89
C ASP A 975 -65.63 -43.76 61.99
N VAL A 976 -66.83 -43.27 62.28
CA VAL A 976 -68.03 -44.10 62.41
C VAL A 976 -68.73 -44.35 61.07
N GLY A 977 -68.99 -43.30 60.30
CA GLY A 977 -69.81 -43.37 59.07
C GLY A 977 -69.03 -43.23 57.76
N GLY A 978 -67.76 -42.84 57.81
CA GLY A 978 -66.92 -42.64 56.62
C GLY A 978 -67.20 -41.37 55.82
N GLU A 979 -68.11 -40.50 56.29
CA GLU A 979 -68.45 -39.26 55.59
C GLU A 979 -67.24 -38.30 55.52
N SER A 980 -67.07 -37.60 54.40
CA SER A 980 -66.02 -36.59 54.24
C SER A 980 -66.42 -35.30 54.96
N LEU A 981 -65.64 -34.89 55.95
CA LEU A 981 -65.92 -33.76 56.82
C LEU A 981 -64.91 -32.63 56.59
N CYS A 982 -65.41 -31.40 56.55
CA CYS A 982 -64.60 -30.21 56.74
C CYS A 982 -64.25 -30.05 58.23
N THR A 983 -63.30 -29.17 58.53
CA THR A 983 -62.89 -28.85 59.91
C THR A 983 -64.03 -28.35 60.80
N HIS A 984 -65.07 -27.73 60.23
CA HIS A 984 -66.24 -27.27 60.99
C HIS A 984 -67.16 -28.43 61.42
N HIS A 985 -67.32 -29.44 60.57
CA HIS A 985 -68.20 -30.59 60.83
C HIS A 985 -67.46 -31.79 61.44
N ALA A 986 -66.13 -31.71 61.54
CA ALA A 986 -65.31 -32.66 62.27
C ALA A 986 -65.31 -32.33 63.78
N ARG A 987 -65.75 -33.27 64.62
CA ARG A 987 -65.62 -33.19 66.08
C ARG A 987 -64.71 -34.30 66.59
N THR A 988 -63.79 -33.98 67.48
CA THR A 988 -62.90 -34.97 68.10
C THR A 988 -63.52 -35.49 69.40
N ASP A 989 -63.69 -36.81 69.54
CA ASP A 989 -64.22 -37.40 70.76
C ASP A 989 -63.33 -37.11 71.99
N PRO A 990 -63.88 -36.65 73.13
CA PRO A 990 -63.11 -36.33 74.32
C PRO A 990 -62.43 -37.51 75.04
N ILE A 991 -62.71 -38.76 74.63
CA ILE A 991 -62.17 -39.99 75.24
C ILE A 991 -61.31 -40.78 74.24
N THR A 992 -61.83 -41.12 73.07
CA THR A 992 -61.11 -41.92 72.06
C THR A 992 -60.26 -41.08 71.12
N ARG A 993 -60.59 -39.79 70.97
CA ARG A 993 -60.03 -38.84 69.99
C ARG A 993 -60.33 -39.16 68.53
N ASP A 994 -61.27 -40.05 68.27
CA ASP A 994 -61.73 -40.30 66.90
C ASP A 994 -62.47 -39.07 66.38
N VAL A 995 -62.33 -38.78 65.09
CA VAL A 995 -63.06 -37.70 64.43
C VAL A 995 -64.42 -38.22 64.00
N VAL A 996 -65.46 -37.63 64.56
CA VAL A 996 -66.85 -38.00 64.30
C VAL A 996 -67.67 -36.79 63.88
N CYS A 997 -68.71 -37.03 63.10
CA CYS A 997 -69.64 -35.98 62.74
C CYS A 997 -70.62 -35.68 63.90
N PRO A 998 -71.33 -34.54 63.89
CA PRO A 998 -72.27 -34.18 64.95
C PRO A 998 -73.40 -35.20 65.15
N GLU A 999 -73.82 -35.88 64.09
CA GLU A 999 -74.87 -36.90 64.14
C GLU A 999 -74.43 -38.19 64.87
N HIS A 1000 -73.12 -38.44 64.96
CA HIS A 1000 -72.53 -39.59 65.64
C HIS A 1000 -72.01 -39.24 67.05
N THR A 1001 -72.66 -38.29 67.72
CA THR A 1001 -72.39 -37.94 69.12
C THR A 1001 -73.65 -38.01 69.99
N GLU A 1002 -73.50 -38.40 71.26
CA GLU A 1002 -74.55 -38.42 72.29
C GLU A 1002 -74.07 -37.70 73.58
N PRO A 1003 -74.96 -36.96 74.29
CA PRO A 1003 -74.57 -36.25 75.50
C PRO A 1003 -74.60 -37.12 76.75
N CYS A 1004 -73.59 -37.00 77.60
CA CYS A 1004 -73.60 -37.64 78.92
C CYS A 1004 -74.65 -36.98 79.83
N GLU A 1005 -75.56 -37.75 80.44
CA GLU A 1005 -76.61 -37.22 81.33
C GLU A 1005 -76.06 -36.47 82.55
N LEU A 1006 -74.84 -36.82 82.97
CA LEU A 1006 -74.15 -36.17 84.08
C LEU A 1006 -73.38 -34.92 83.62
N CYS A 1007 -72.26 -35.00 82.88
CA CYS A 1007 -71.51 -33.79 82.50
C CYS A 1007 -72.10 -32.96 81.34
N ARG A 1008 -73.11 -33.48 80.63
CA ARG A 1008 -73.77 -32.86 79.47
C ARG A 1008 -72.87 -32.56 78.27
N GLN A 1009 -71.65 -33.10 78.26
CA GLN A 1009 -70.77 -33.02 77.11
C GLN A 1009 -71.08 -34.14 76.13
N GLU A 1010 -70.84 -33.88 74.85
CA GLU A 1010 -71.04 -34.82 73.73
C GLU A 1010 -69.87 -35.81 73.66
N TYR A 1011 -70.21 -37.08 73.45
CA TYR A 1011 -69.26 -38.18 73.30
C TYR A 1011 -69.74 -39.14 72.22
N VAL A 1012 -68.86 -39.98 71.68
CA VAL A 1012 -69.26 -41.08 70.81
C VAL A 1012 -70.13 -42.06 71.62
N PRO A 1013 -71.28 -42.50 71.09
CA PRO A 1013 -72.25 -43.34 71.82
C PRO A 1013 -71.64 -44.60 72.46
N SER A 1014 -70.60 -45.18 71.85
CA SER A 1014 -69.90 -46.36 72.38
C SER A 1014 -69.20 -46.12 73.72
N THR A 1015 -68.93 -44.86 74.09
CA THR A 1015 -68.26 -44.47 75.35
C THR A 1015 -69.26 -44.08 76.46
N ILE A 1016 -70.55 -44.01 76.13
CA ILE A 1016 -71.65 -43.77 77.06
C ILE A 1016 -72.25 -45.12 77.49
N ASP A 1017 -72.28 -45.36 78.79
CA ASP A 1017 -72.88 -46.55 79.38
C ASP A 1017 -73.79 -46.13 80.53
N GLU A 1018 -75.01 -46.68 80.55
CA GLU A 1018 -76.11 -46.25 81.44
C GLU A 1018 -76.32 -44.71 81.49
N GLY A 1019 -76.19 -44.04 80.33
CA GLY A 1019 -76.36 -42.59 80.20
C GLY A 1019 -75.19 -41.77 80.76
N ARG A 1020 -74.04 -42.38 81.07
CA ARG A 1020 -72.86 -41.69 81.61
C ARG A 1020 -71.59 -41.98 80.84
N CYS A 1021 -70.83 -40.93 80.55
CA CYS A 1021 -69.44 -41.09 80.10
C CYS A 1021 -68.59 -41.74 81.19
N GLU A 1022 -67.49 -42.36 80.78
CA GLU A 1022 -66.54 -43.04 81.67
C GLU A 1022 -66.04 -42.10 82.79
N THR A 1023 -65.72 -40.85 82.45
CA THR A 1023 -65.25 -39.83 83.41
C THR A 1023 -66.26 -39.57 84.52
N CYS A 1024 -67.55 -39.47 84.18
CA CYS A 1024 -68.61 -39.23 85.14
C CYS A 1024 -68.92 -40.46 86.01
N ARG A 1025 -68.67 -41.68 85.50
CA ARG A 1025 -68.78 -42.91 86.29
C ARG A 1025 -67.65 -43.03 87.32
N ALA A 1026 -66.43 -42.61 86.96
CA ALA A 1026 -65.27 -42.63 87.84
C ALA A 1026 -65.25 -41.54 88.95
N LEU A 1027 -66.30 -40.71 89.06
CA LEU A 1027 -66.36 -39.59 90.01
C LEU A 1027 -66.25 -40.03 91.48
N GLY A 1028 -65.07 -39.78 92.06
CA GLY A 1028 -64.77 -40.09 93.46
C GLY A 1028 -64.16 -41.48 93.71
N GLU A 1029 -63.76 -42.19 92.65
CA GLU A 1029 -62.93 -43.40 92.74
C GLU A 1029 -61.42 -43.08 92.69
N ARG A 1030 -61.03 -41.96 92.06
CA ARG A 1030 -59.66 -41.47 91.95
C ARG A 1030 -59.53 -40.04 92.50
N THR A 1031 -58.45 -39.73 93.21
CA THR A 1031 -58.12 -38.37 93.65
C THR A 1031 -57.53 -37.59 92.47
N VAL A 1032 -58.30 -36.66 91.93
CA VAL A 1032 -57.86 -35.70 90.90
C VAL A 1032 -57.71 -34.33 91.57
N ASP A 1033 -56.62 -33.60 91.26
CA ASP A 1033 -56.41 -32.25 91.76
C ASP A 1033 -57.48 -31.31 91.20
N VAL A 1034 -58.25 -30.71 92.12
CA VAL A 1034 -59.29 -29.73 91.78
C VAL A 1034 -58.72 -28.35 92.11
N PRO A 1035 -58.79 -27.37 91.18
CA PRO A 1035 -58.29 -26.02 91.42
C PRO A 1035 -58.87 -25.41 92.72
N GLU A 1036 -58.00 -24.78 93.54
CA GLU A 1036 -58.37 -24.25 94.86
C GLU A 1036 -59.55 -23.26 94.79
N GLU A 1037 -59.63 -22.45 93.73
CA GLU A 1037 -60.73 -21.49 93.50
C GLU A 1037 -62.12 -22.16 93.39
N ILE A 1038 -62.16 -23.39 92.86
CA ILE A 1038 -63.39 -24.19 92.81
C ILE A 1038 -63.58 -24.94 94.12
N ALA A 1039 -62.52 -25.48 94.71
CA ALA A 1039 -62.58 -26.28 95.93
C ALA A 1039 -63.04 -25.47 97.16
N ASP A 1040 -62.58 -24.22 97.31
CA ASP A 1040 -62.90 -23.31 98.44
C ASP A 1040 -64.40 -23.02 98.57
N GLY A 1041 -65.15 -23.13 97.48
CA GLY A 1041 -66.61 -22.96 97.45
C GLY A 1041 -67.41 -24.13 98.05
N PHE A 1042 -66.76 -25.21 98.47
CA PHE A 1042 -67.39 -26.46 98.91
C PHE A 1042 -66.77 -27.02 100.20
N TRP A 1043 -67.58 -27.70 101.02
CA TRP A 1043 -67.11 -28.40 102.23
C TRP A 1043 -66.38 -29.71 101.90
N SER A 1044 -66.71 -30.35 100.77
CA SER A 1044 -65.98 -31.49 100.22
C SER A 1044 -66.18 -31.55 98.71
N VAL A 1045 -65.12 -31.82 97.96
CA VAL A 1045 -65.15 -32.02 96.50
C VAL A 1045 -64.74 -33.44 96.11
N LYS A 1046 -65.27 -33.93 94.99
CA LYS A 1046 -64.84 -35.14 94.29
C LYS A 1046 -64.65 -34.80 92.81
N GLY A 1047 -63.50 -35.09 92.23
CA GLY A 1047 -63.19 -34.82 90.83
C GLY A 1047 -62.88 -36.09 90.04
N ALA A 1048 -63.13 -36.06 88.72
CA ALA A 1048 -62.66 -37.03 87.74
C ALA A 1048 -62.40 -36.30 86.41
N ALA A 1049 -61.42 -36.77 85.62
CA ALA A 1049 -61.00 -36.12 84.38
C ALA A 1049 -60.82 -37.13 83.23
N ASN A 1050 -61.13 -36.72 81.99
CA ASN A 1050 -60.61 -37.31 80.74
C ASN A 1050 -59.67 -36.30 80.07
N ASP A 1051 -59.25 -36.53 78.83
CA ASP A 1051 -58.28 -35.66 78.16
C ASP A 1051 -58.79 -34.24 77.92
N SER A 1052 -60.10 -34.05 77.66
CA SER A 1052 -60.66 -32.72 77.38
C SER A 1052 -61.29 -32.03 78.59
N TYR A 1053 -61.86 -32.77 79.55
CA TYR A 1053 -62.70 -32.21 80.61
C TYR A 1053 -62.33 -32.70 82.02
N LEU A 1054 -62.40 -31.79 82.99
CA LEU A 1054 -62.34 -32.07 84.43
C LEU A 1054 -63.73 -31.85 85.03
N VAL A 1055 -64.35 -32.92 85.52
CA VAL A 1055 -65.67 -32.93 86.14
C VAL A 1055 -65.52 -32.92 87.65
N VAL A 1056 -66.11 -31.92 88.31
CA VAL A 1056 -66.01 -31.68 89.76
C VAL A 1056 -67.39 -31.69 90.39
N TYR A 1057 -67.59 -32.55 91.39
CA TYR A 1057 -68.79 -32.60 92.21
C TYR A 1057 -68.52 -32.06 93.63
N GLY A 1058 -69.14 -30.93 93.97
CA GLY A 1058 -68.95 -30.24 95.25
C GLY A 1058 -70.17 -30.30 96.18
N LYS A 1059 -69.94 -30.55 97.48
CA LYS A 1059 -70.98 -30.50 98.54
C LYS A 1059 -70.88 -29.21 99.35
N ARG A 1060 -71.98 -28.49 99.55
CA ARG A 1060 -72.02 -27.25 100.37
C ARG A 1060 -72.62 -27.49 101.76
N LEU A 1061 -72.15 -26.74 102.76
CA LEU A 1061 -72.63 -26.82 104.15
C LEU A 1061 -74.05 -26.23 104.31
N LEU A 1062 -74.37 -25.20 103.52
CA LEU A 1062 -75.69 -24.55 103.42
C LEU A 1062 -75.99 -24.26 101.93
N GLY A 1063 -76.69 -25.18 101.25
CA GLY A 1063 -77.03 -25.09 99.82
C GLY A 1063 -77.16 -26.45 99.13
N ALA A 1064 -77.62 -26.48 97.87
CA ALA A 1064 -77.65 -27.70 97.06
C ALA A 1064 -76.23 -28.06 96.57
N ASN A 1065 -75.94 -29.36 96.43
CA ASN A 1065 -74.69 -29.83 95.82
C ASN A 1065 -74.64 -29.41 94.34
N GLN A 1066 -73.44 -29.17 93.81
CA GLN A 1066 -73.25 -28.70 92.44
C GLN A 1066 -72.26 -29.60 91.69
N LEU A 1067 -72.41 -29.63 90.37
CA LEU A 1067 -71.47 -30.24 89.45
C LEU A 1067 -70.94 -29.14 88.51
N VAL A 1068 -69.62 -29.12 88.32
CA VAL A 1068 -68.87 -28.16 87.51
C VAL A 1068 -68.05 -28.96 86.50
N VAL A 1069 -68.07 -28.59 85.23
CA VAL A 1069 -67.24 -29.17 84.17
C VAL A 1069 -66.29 -28.09 83.68
N LEU A 1070 -65.00 -28.38 83.71
CA LEU A 1070 -63.94 -27.49 83.26
C LEU A 1070 -63.28 -28.08 82.01
N ASP A 1071 -62.92 -27.25 81.04
CA ASP A 1071 -62.01 -27.64 79.95
C ASP A 1071 -60.60 -27.79 80.53
N ARG A 1072 -59.92 -28.89 80.24
CA ARG A 1072 -58.58 -29.14 80.79
C ARG A 1072 -57.47 -28.42 80.04
N THR A 1073 -57.69 -28.09 78.78
CA THR A 1073 -56.71 -27.41 77.94
C THR A 1073 -56.72 -25.92 78.25
N THR A 1074 -57.90 -25.31 78.36
CA THR A 1074 -58.03 -23.87 78.61
C THR A 1074 -58.19 -23.53 80.10
N GLY A 1075 -58.72 -24.47 80.91
CA GLY A 1075 -59.04 -24.24 82.32
C GLY A 1075 -60.38 -23.55 82.55
N ASP A 1076 -61.11 -23.21 81.48
CA ASP A 1076 -62.38 -22.49 81.55
C ASP A 1076 -63.53 -23.38 82.04
N GLU A 1077 -64.52 -22.76 82.69
CA GLU A 1077 -65.75 -23.44 83.07
C GLU A 1077 -66.66 -23.62 81.86
N VAL A 1078 -66.81 -24.87 81.43
CA VAL A 1078 -67.65 -25.27 80.29
C VAL A 1078 -69.13 -25.28 80.70
N ASP A 1079 -69.44 -25.82 81.88
CA ASP A 1079 -70.82 -25.84 82.41
C ASP A 1079 -70.85 -26.01 83.95
N ARG A 1080 -71.91 -25.49 84.61
CA ARG A 1080 -72.16 -25.61 86.05
C ARG A 1080 -73.66 -25.61 86.36
N TRP A 1081 -74.11 -26.61 87.13
CA TRP A 1081 -75.50 -26.66 87.59
C TRP A 1081 -75.69 -27.31 88.96
N LYS A 1082 -76.89 -27.13 89.51
CA LYS A 1082 -77.30 -27.69 90.82
C LYS A 1082 -77.85 -29.10 90.66
N VAL A 1083 -77.42 -30.02 91.51
CA VAL A 1083 -77.92 -31.41 91.53
C VAL A 1083 -79.16 -31.49 92.43
N GLY A 1084 -80.34 -31.63 91.82
CA GLY A 1084 -81.65 -31.60 92.49
C GLY A 1084 -81.96 -32.82 93.37
N VAL A 1085 -82.89 -32.66 94.33
CA VAL A 1085 -83.28 -33.66 95.36
C VAL A 1085 -83.77 -35.00 94.79
N LEU A 1086 -84.28 -35.03 93.55
CA LEU A 1086 -84.72 -36.26 92.86
C LEU A 1086 -83.55 -37.18 92.43
N ALA A 1087 -82.32 -36.68 92.31
CA ALA A 1087 -81.14 -37.51 91.99
C ALA A 1087 -80.59 -38.27 93.22
N ARG A 1088 -80.98 -37.91 94.45
CA ARG A 1088 -80.57 -38.62 95.69
C ARG A 1088 -81.37 -39.89 95.98
N LEU A 1089 -82.50 -40.14 95.29
CA LEU A 1089 -83.35 -41.32 95.49
C LEU A 1089 -83.10 -42.46 94.48
N ARG A 1090 -82.27 -42.25 93.44
CA ARG A 1090 -81.93 -43.26 92.41
C ARG A 1090 -80.57 -43.97 92.61
N GLY A 1091 -79.94 -43.89 93.79
CA GLY A 1091 -78.71 -44.64 94.07
C GLY A 1091 -77.48 -44.17 93.26
N VAL A 1092 -77.42 -42.89 92.90
CA VAL A 1092 -76.44 -42.28 91.97
C VAL A 1092 -75.02 -42.10 92.54
N PHE A 1093 -74.74 -42.56 93.76
CA PHE A 1093 -73.38 -42.58 94.35
C PHE A 1093 -73.10 -43.92 95.04
N LYS A 1094 -73.39 -45.02 94.33
CA LYS A 1094 -72.81 -46.32 94.63
C LYS A 1094 -71.93 -46.77 93.49
#